data_AF-A0A5E4RIR1-F1
#
_entry.id   AF-A0A5E4RIR1-F1
#
_cell.length_a   1.000
_cell.length_b   1.000
_cell.length_c   1.000
_cell.angle_alpha   90.00
_cell.angle_beta   90.00
_cell.angle_gamma   90.00
#
_symmetry.space_group_name_H-M   'P 1'
#
loop_
_entity.id
_entity.type
_entity.pdbx_description
1 polymer ?
#
loop_
_entity_poly.entity_id
_entity_poly.type
_entity_poly.pdbx_seq_one_letter_code
_entity_poly.pdbx_strand_id
1 'polypeptide(L)'
;MGGSASNLSFKGMKFAVSNLFDLNEPIGLWELPLSPSQYEAACFQALVDERTLVFLDTNVLSAAFRLHQEAREGLFKLLRIPLATKRLIVPAWVANEYVHNAFKTAKKTHGFREADLERLRSSLPATKQLSAILHQVASVRDMERIAKRLNVTPAEASRELNARVEQLTNALGDAGGDLAIDAVHRELLTELRAAFVANDLGQIARMLADQAAYRRASRIPPGLTDAEKGVAQGDDEAAGNADGDLAIWLEILSLSESHSVTGKSSTGAQVSFNILVISQEKKEDYLYRPRLRIAEAAKKIGIEENPDIRLIDPRLVSEFEHRVGHRRVAFVNLESLAAGALASIEEREFQDSVGLFIAAIRKQKRAADTRREGGEDVLSGEASVDLHVDTDAQGGLEPASDLPFEMPKKDALPPKNLPVDADAALALQIDEAVMIDRNRLASLPLVADYVQVVTNLLSESRKTEEMAVRRILLMGVPPRPDAAFAVGRAMFVALQYGASKAAILFGGAHIASSTASLAEQAFVAGGLFEAFFESIGQLRESVLREGLPMLLDRVSQPGWESACQFINAQLAPFTARFFWIPGTEQQVLHVRIGCDPEGESMIVRSVTAAYPGRADIELLRPKQSELQSSYLASTVNLATLRAALSRLSLLPDERVQIQLPGDTQSPPILVLPPDHFINTELVSVPLPA
;
A
#
# COMPACT_ATOMS: atom_id res chain seq x y z
N MET A 1 -4.90 52.34 -41.00
CA MET A 1 -5.36 51.00 -41.41
C MET A 1 -4.24 50.04 -41.07
N GLY A 2 -4.31 49.11 -40.13
CA GLY A 2 -5.45 48.51 -39.45
C GLY A 2 -5.27 46.98 -39.49
N GLY A 3 -4.93 46.40 -38.34
CA GLY A 3 -5.04 44.96 -38.04
C GLY A 3 -3.76 44.14 -38.20
N SER A 4 -3.41 43.19 -37.34
CA SER A 4 -3.93 42.80 -36.03
C SER A 4 -2.91 41.81 -35.46
N ALA A 5 -2.42 42.07 -34.25
CA ALA A 5 -1.74 41.08 -33.45
C ALA A 5 -2.74 40.01 -33.00
N SER A 6 -2.35 38.74 -33.03
CA SER A 6 -2.95 37.69 -32.21
C SER A 6 -1.88 37.07 -31.35
N ASN A 7 -1.77 37.60 -30.14
CA ASN A 7 -1.11 37.01 -28.99
C ASN A 7 -1.69 35.60 -28.73
N LEU A 8 -0.83 34.59 -28.74
CA LEU A 8 -1.03 33.39 -27.92
C LEU A 8 0.15 33.30 -26.95
N SER A 9 -0.01 34.02 -25.84
CA SER A 9 0.83 33.91 -24.65
C SER A 9 0.51 32.58 -23.97
N PHE A 10 1.43 31.62 -24.06
CA PHE A 10 1.50 30.52 -23.11
C PHE A 10 2.44 30.90 -21.97
N LYS A 11 1.89 31.55 -20.94
CA LYS A 11 2.48 31.60 -19.61
C LYS A 11 2.21 30.26 -18.91
N GLY A 12 3.27 29.52 -18.57
CA GLY A 12 3.19 28.33 -17.71
C GLY A 12 4.41 27.43 -17.82
N MET A 13 5.46 27.74 -17.05
CA MET A 13 6.62 26.90 -16.69
C MET A 13 7.06 25.79 -17.67
N LYS A 14 8.04 26.10 -18.54
CA LYS A 14 8.97 25.09 -19.07
C LYS A 14 10.07 24.86 -18.02
N PHE A 15 9.92 23.83 -17.18
CA PHE A 15 11.09 23.29 -16.47
C PHE A 15 11.90 22.48 -17.50
N ALA A 16 13.00 23.05 -17.98
CA ALA A 16 14.00 22.28 -18.70
C ALA A 16 14.82 21.50 -17.66
N VAL A 17 14.31 20.35 -17.23
CA VAL A 17 15.08 19.43 -16.37
C VAL A 17 16.24 18.91 -17.22
N SER A 18 17.45 19.35 -16.89
CA SER A 18 18.66 19.05 -17.66
C SER A 18 19.44 17.87 -17.09
N ASN A 19 19.26 17.60 -15.78
CA ASN A 19 19.91 16.51 -15.08
C ASN A 19 18.97 15.91 -13.99
N LEU A 20 19.33 14.73 -13.46
CA LEU A 20 18.55 14.01 -12.45
C LEU A 20 18.33 14.83 -11.16
N PHE A 21 19.30 15.66 -10.78
CA PHE A 21 19.31 16.40 -9.52
C PHE A 21 18.43 17.65 -9.54
N ASP A 22 18.16 18.20 -10.73
CA ASP A 22 17.21 19.30 -10.93
C ASP A 22 15.78 18.91 -10.48
N LEU A 23 15.47 17.61 -10.38
CA LEU A 23 14.20 17.10 -9.86
C LEU A 23 13.96 17.46 -8.38
N ASN A 24 14.99 17.90 -7.67
CA ASN A 24 14.92 18.31 -6.26
C ASN A 24 14.69 19.82 -6.07
N GLU A 25 14.70 20.63 -7.13
CA GLU A 25 14.45 22.08 -7.00
C GLU A 25 13.01 22.37 -6.52
N PRO A 26 11.96 21.68 -7.04
CA PRO A 26 10.61 21.76 -6.46
C PRO A 26 10.50 20.84 -5.24
N ILE A 27 9.91 21.32 -4.15
CA ILE A 27 9.57 20.45 -3.00
C ILE A 27 8.44 19.51 -3.43
N GLY A 28 8.73 18.20 -3.51
CA GLY A 28 7.73 17.15 -3.72
C GLY A 28 7.02 17.22 -5.08
N LEU A 29 7.66 16.69 -6.12
CA LEU A 29 7.09 16.66 -7.46
C LEU A 29 5.80 15.84 -7.51
N TRP A 30 4.69 16.52 -7.75
CA TRP A 30 3.45 15.84 -8.09
C TRP A 30 3.48 15.23 -9.50
N GLU A 31 4.10 15.94 -10.44
CA GLU A 31 4.24 15.55 -11.84
C GLU A 31 5.74 15.33 -12.17
N LEU A 32 6.10 14.12 -12.62
CA LEU A 32 7.45 13.84 -13.12
C LEU A 32 7.60 14.41 -14.55
N PRO A 33 8.53 15.35 -14.77
CA PRO A 33 8.70 16.01 -16.07
C PRO A 33 9.60 15.23 -17.04
N LEU A 34 9.86 13.95 -16.77
CA LEU A 34 10.70 13.06 -17.59
C LEU A 34 9.91 11.83 -18.04
N SER A 35 10.12 11.40 -19.29
CA SER A 35 9.72 10.07 -19.74
C SER A 35 10.58 8.99 -19.04
N PRO A 36 10.18 7.70 -19.07
CA PRO A 36 11.00 6.61 -18.52
C PRO A 36 12.39 6.54 -19.13
N SER A 37 12.47 6.62 -20.45
CA SER A 37 13.74 6.61 -21.20
C SER A 37 14.63 7.79 -20.80
N GLN A 38 14.05 8.98 -20.62
CA GLN A 38 14.76 10.16 -20.16
C GLN A 38 15.24 10.02 -18.70
N TYR A 39 14.42 9.45 -17.82
CA TYR A 39 14.81 9.19 -16.44
C TYR A 39 15.92 8.14 -16.34
N GLU A 40 15.81 7.03 -17.09
CA GLU A 40 16.84 5.99 -17.18
C GLU A 40 18.17 6.56 -17.72
N ALA A 41 18.10 7.38 -18.76
CA ALA A 41 19.27 8.10 -19.27
C ALA A 41 19.86 9.04 -18.22
N ALA A 42 19.04 9.82 -17.51
CA ALA A 42 19.50 10.72 -16.45
C ALA A 42 20.16 9.98 -15.28
N CYS A 43 19.63 8.80 -14.89
CA CYS A 43 20.24 7.91 -13.90
C CYS A 43 21.64 7.46 -14.33
N PHE A 44 21.78 7.00 -15.57
CA PHE A 44 23.08 6.57 -16.08
C PHE A 44 24.07 7.73 -16.23
N GLN A 45 23.61 8.90 -16.69
CA GLN A 45 24.43 10.11 -16.75
C GLN A 45 24.97 10.51 -15.37
N ALA A 46 24.13 10.41 -14.33
CA ALA A 46 24.57 10.65 -12.96
C ALA A 46 25.66 9.66 -12.50
N LEU A 47 25.58 8.39 -12.92
CA LEU A 47 26.57 7.35 -12.58
C LEU A 47 27.94 7.64 -13.22
N VAL A 48 27.97 8.04 -14.49
CA VAL A 48 29.21 8.29 -15.24
C VAL A 48 29.84 9.64 -14.92
N ASP A 49 29.08 10.61 -14.40
CA ASP A 49 29.61 11.92 -14.00
C ASP A 49 30.71 11.78 -12.94
N GLU A 50 31.91 12.26 -13.29
CA GLU A 50 33.11 12.23 -12.46
C GLU A 50 32.96 13.01 -11.14
N ARG A 51 31.97 13.90 -11.04
CA ARG A 51 31.67 14.66 -9.83
C ARG A 51 30.61 14.01 -8.94
N THR A 52 30.10 12.85 -9.33
CA THR A 52 29.08 12.15 -8.54
C THR A 52 29.73 11.11 -7.63
N LEU A 53 29.56 11.24 -6.32
CA LEU A 53 29.83 10.17 -5.37
C LEU A 53 28.67 9.18 -5.37
N VAL A 54 28.98 7.89 -5.38
CA VAL A 54 28.01 6.81 -5.53
C VAL A 54 28.01 5.94 -4.28
N PHE A 55 26.88 5.89 -3.58
CA PHE A 55 26.71 5.09 -2.37
C PHE A 55 25.91 3.82 -2.68
N LEU A 56 26.31 2.70 -2.08
CA LEU A 56 25.55 1.45 -2.15
C LEU A 56 24.77 1.20 -0.86
N ASP A 57 23.57 0.66 -1.03
CA ASP A 57 22.71 0.16 0.04
C ASP A 57 22.89 -1.36 0.26
N THR A 58 22.49 -1.88 1.42
CA THR A 58 22.60 -3.29 1.83
C THR A 58 21.86 -4.23 0.85
N ASN A 59 20.73 -3.78 0.32
CA ASN A 59 19.92 -4.55 -0.64
C ASN A 59 20.61 -4.73 -2.01
N VAL A 60 21.55 -3.84 -2.38
CA VAL A 60 22.33 -3.97 -3.61
C VAL A 60 23.37 -5.08 -3.45
N LEU A 61 24.07 -5.12 -2.32
CA LEU A 61 25.02 -6.20 -2.00
C LEU A 61 24.30 -7.55 -1.91
N SER A 62 23.12 -7.56 -1.29
CA SER A 62 22.29 -8.75 -1.16
C SER A 62 21.76 -9.27 -2.50
N ALA A 63 21.64 -8.41 -3.52
CA ALA A 63 21.17 -8.81 -4.84
C ALA A 63 22.12 -9.82 -5.51
N ALA A 64 23.43 -9.73 -5.27
CA ALA A 64 24.42 -10.64 -5.83
C ALA A 64 24.11 -12.10 -5.48
N PHE A 65 23.68 -12.40 -4.26
CA PHE A 65 23.35 -13.75 -3.79
C PHE A 65 22.08 -14.36 -4.42
N ARG A 66 21.34 -13.56 -5.18
CA ARG A 66 20.16 -14.00 -5.91
C ARG A 66 20.46 -14.21 -7.40
N LEU A 67 21.60 -13.76 -7.88
CA LEU A 67 21.97 -13.75 -9.29
C LEU A 67 22.97 -14.87 -9.57
N HIS A 68 22.79 -15.56 -10.69
CA HIS A 68 23.81 -16.49 -11.19
C HIS A 68 25.05 -15.70 -11.64
N GLN A 69 26.19 -16.38 -11.77
CA GLN A 69 27.49 -15.77 -12.03
C GLN A 69 27.49 -14.77 -13.21
N GLU A 70 26.92 -15.13 -14.36
CA GLU A 70 26.92 -14.25 -15.54
C GLU A 70 26.08 -12.99 -15.34
N ALA A 71 25.00 -13.06 -14.56
CA ALA A 71 24.21 -11.89 -14.19
C ALA A 71 24.93 -11.03 -13.13
N ARG A 72 25.73 -11.63 -12.23
CA ARG A 72 26.59 -10.87 -11.31
C ARG A 72 27.67 -10.10 -12.04
N GLU A 73 28.26 -10.66 -13.09
CA GLU A 73 29.24 -9.95 -13.91
C GLU A 73 28.64 -8.68 -14.53
N GLY A 74 27.38 -8.71 -14.98
CA GLY A 74 26.66 -7.50 -15.42
C GLY A 74 26.51 -6.45 -14.31
N LEU A 75 26.20 -6.86 -13.08
CA LEU A 75 26.18 -5.96 -11.92
C LEU A 75 27.57 -5.33 -11.68
N PHE A 76 28.63 -6.13 -11.67
CA PHE A 76 29.99 -5.66 -11.43
C PHE A 76 30.47 -4.72 -12.53
N LYS A 77 30.17 -5.00 -13.81
CA LYS A 77 30.48 -4.07 -14.92
C LYS A 77 29.87 -2.68 -14.70
N LEU A 78 28.64 -2.59 -14.19
CA LEU A 78 28.03 -1.30 -13.85
C LEU A 78 28.75 -0.61 -12.69
N LEU A 79 29.05 -1.35 -11.61
CA LEU A 79 29.70 -0.80 -10.42
C LEU A 79 31.17 -0.43 -10.64
N ARG A 80 31.85 -1.08 -11.59
CA ARG A 80 33.23 -0.77 -11.98
C ARG A 80 33.37 0.65 -12.55
N ILE A 81 32.31 1.21 -13.14
CA ILE A 81 32.29 2.58 -13.69
C ILE A 81 32.67 3.63 -12.61
N PRO A 82 31.91 3.79 -11.51
CA PRO A 82 32.29 4.70 -10.43
C PRO A 82 33.49 4.22 -9.62
N LEU A 83 33.71 2.90 -9.52
CA LEU A 83 34.83 2.32 -8.77
C LEU A 83 36.20 2.66 -9.38
N ALA A 84 36.32 2.64 -10.71
CA ALA A 84 37.57 2.96 -11.42
C ALA A 84 38.09 4.37 -11.07
N THR A 85 37.17 5.29 -10.79
CA THR A 85 37.43 6.67 -10.37
C THR A 85 37.37 6.88 -8.86
N LYS A 86 37.30 5.83 -8.05
CA LYS A 86 37.19 5.87 -6.57
C LYS A 86 35.99 6.68 -6.06
N ARG A 87 34.89 6.69 -6.82
CA ARG A 87 33.65 7.39 -6.47
C ARG A 87 32.62 6.46 -5.81
N LEU A 88 32.82 5.15 -5.93
CA LEU A 88 31.96 4.15 -5.31
C LEU A 88 32.29 3.99 -3.83
N ILE A 89 31.27 4.08 -2.98
CA ILE A 89 31.37 4.03 -1.52
C ILE A 89 30.35 3.01 -1.01
N VAL A 90 30.82 2.09 -0.17
CA VAL A 90 29.98 1.18 0.62
C VAL A 90 30.07 1.63 2.08
N PRO A 91 28.99 2.22 2.64
CA PRO A 91 28.94 2.64 4.04
C PRO A 91 29.32 1.51 5.01
N ALA A 92 29.95 1.85 6.12
CA ALA A 92 30.33 0.90 7.15
C ALA A 92 29.10 0.21 7.75
N TRP A 93 27.99 0.95 7.91
CA TRP A 93 26.75 0.37 8.40
C TRP A 93 26.15 -0.65 7.43
N VAL A 94 26.22 -0.36 6.12
CA VAL A 94 25.82 -1.29 5.05
C VAL A 94 26.64 -2.58 5.11
N ALA A 95 27.95 -2.47 5.31
CA ALA A 95 28.82 -3.63 5.49
C ALA A 95 28.48 -4.44 6.75
N ASN A 96 28.15 -3.76 7.85
CA ASN A 96 27.73 -4.39 9.11
C ASN A 96 26.42 -5.17 8.94
N GLU A 97 25.40 -4.57 8.33
CA GLU A 97 24.13 -5.24 8.05
C GLU A 97 24.31 -6.41 7.08
N TYR A 98 25.12 -6.22 6.05
CA TYR A 98 25.48 -7.27 5.11
C TYR A 98 26.07 -8.48 5.83
N VAL A 99 27.06 -8.28 6.70
CA VAL A 99 27.71 -9.39 7.45
C VAL A 99 26.71 -10.06 8.40
N HIS A 100 25.89 -9.28 9.09
CA HIS A 100 24.87 -9.83 9.98
C HIS A 100 23.87 -10.71 9.22
N ASN A 101 23.33 -10.22 8.11
CA ASN A 101 22.32 -10.92 7.32
C ASN A 101 22.89 -12.13 6.59
N ALA A 102 24.10 -12.03 6.03
CA ALA A 102 24.72 -13.11 5.26
C ALA A 102 25.29 -14.24 6.13
N PHE A 103 25.83 -13.93 7.32
CA PHE A 103 26.59 -14.92 8.10
C PHE A 103 25.99 -15.23 9.48
N LYS A 104 25.25 -14.31 10.12
CA LYS A 104 24.74 -14.52 11.48
C LYS A 104 23.29 -14.99 11.51
N THR A 105 22.43 -14.45 10.64
CA THR A 105 20.99 -14.81 10.58
C THR A 105 20.71 -15.99 9.64
N ALA A 106 21.74 -16.55 8.98
CA ALA A 106 21.65 -17.54 7.91
C ALA A 106 20.99 -18.89 8.28
N LYS A 107 20.57 -19.12 9.54
CA LYS A 107 19.76 -20.30 9.90
C LYS A 107 18.27 -20.16 9.57
N LYS A 108 17.77 -18.96 9.25
CA LYS A 108 16.36 -18.77 8.87
C LYS A 108 16.22 -17.76 7.72
N THR A 109 15.97 -18.27 6.52
CA THR A 109 14.99 -17.69 5.56
C THR A 109 15.21 -16.26 5.02
N HIS A 110 16.41 -15.69 4.97
CA HIS A 110 16.60 -14.34 4.41
C HIS A 110 17.16 -14.31 2.99
N GLY A 111 16.37 -14.75 2.01
CA GLY A 111 16.54 -14.34 0.60
C GLY A 111 17.84 -14.76 -0.12
N PHE A 112 18.57 -15.75 0.41
CA PHE A 112 19.70 -16.42 -0.25
C PHE A 112 19.17 -17.60 -1.06
N ARG A 113 19.50 -17.66 -2.36
CA ARG A 113 19.00 -18.72 -3.27
C ARG A 113 19.53 -20.11 -2.93
N GLU A 114 20.64 -20.21 -2.21
CA GLU A 114 21.17 -21.48 -1.71
C GLU A 114 20.14 -22.21 -0.83
N ALA A 115 19.47 -21.50 0.08
CA ALA A 115 18.41 -22.06 0.93
C ALA A 115 17.16 -22.48 0.12
N ASP A 116 16.83 -21.76 -0.96
CA ASP A 116 15.73 -22.13 -1.86
C ASP A 116 16.06 -23.40 -2.67
N LEU A 117 17.31 -23.54 -3.13
CA LEU A 117 17.78 -24.74 -3.80
C LEU A 117 17.85 -25.92 -2.83
N GLU A 118 18.29 -25.70 -1.60
CA GLU A 118 18.32 -26.71 -0.55
C GLU A 118 16.90 -27.16 -0.16
N ARG A 119 15.95 -26.23 -0.06
CA ARG A 119 14.51 -26.54 0.10
C ARG A 119 13.94 -27.32 -1.08
N LEU A 120 14.27 -26.93 -2.31
CA LEU A 120 13.80 -27.66 -3.49
C LEU A 120 14.38 -29.09 -3.50
N ARG A 121 15.67 -29.23 -3.20
CA ARG A 121 16.34 -30.53 -3.07
C ARG A 121 15.71 -31.39 -1.97
N SER A 122 15.39 -30.81 -0.81
CA SER A 122 14.76 -31.54 0.30
C SER A 122 13.27 -31.83 0.09
N SER A 123 12.59 -31.09 -0.78
CA SER A 123 11.19 -31.34 -1.18
C SER A 123 11.03 -32.50 -2.17
N LEU A 124 12.11 -32.92 -2.84
CA LEU A 124 12.07 -34.08 -3.71
C LEU A 124 12.03 -35.35 -2.84
N PRO A 125 11.04 -36.25 -3.04
CA PRO A 125 10.94 -37.46 -2.24
C PRO A 125 12.19 -38.32 -2.47
N ALA A 126 12.71 -38.90 -1.39
CA ALA A 126 13.79 -39.88 -1.53
C ALA A 126 13.29 -41.03 -2.42
N THR A 127 14.12 -41.48 -3.38
CA THR A 127 13.75 -42.54 -4.34
C THR A 127 13.20 -43.80 -3.66
N LYS A 128 13.70 -44.12 -2.46
CA LYS A 128 13.18 -45.22 -1.62
C LYS A 128 11.76 -44.96 -1.09
N GLN A 129 11.44 -43.73 -0.68
CA GLN A 129 10.12 -43.34 -0.17
C GLN A 129 9.09 -43.29 -1.31
N LEU A 130 9.48 -42.76 -2.47
CA LEU A 130 8.61 -42.72 -3.66
C LEU A 130 8.21 -44.14 -4.08
N SER A 131 9.16 -45.07 -4.14
CA SER A 131 8.88 -46.48 -4.42
C SER A 131 7.93 -47.11 -3.40
N ALA A 132 8.13 -46.82 -2.10
CA ALA A 132 7.29 -47.36 -1.03
C ALA A 132 5.84 -46.84 -1.12
N ILE A 133 5.66 -45.54 -1.37
CA ILE A 133 4.34 -44.91 -1.52
C ILE A 133 3.62 -45.45 -2.76
N LEU A 134 4.33 -45.58 -3.90
CA LEU A 134 3.75 -46.13 -5.12
C LEU A 134 3.29 -47.58 -4.92
N HIS A 135 4.06 -48.40 -4.20
CA HIS A 135 3.65 -49.76 -3.87
C HIS A 135 2.44 -49.83 -2.92
N GLN A 136 2.23 -48.82 -2.08
CA GLN A 136 1.10 -48.78 -1.14
C GLN A 136 -0.18 -48.22 -1.77
N VAL A 137 -0.08 -47.25 -2.68
CA VAL A 137 -1.22 -46.44 -3.14
C VAL A 137 -1.61 -46.73 -4.59
N ALA A 138 -0.67 -47.14 -5.45
CA ALA A 138 -0.96 -47.34 -6.87
C ALA A 138 -1.59 -48.71 -7.14
N SER A 139 -2.76 -48.72 -7.78
CA SER A 139 -3.35 -49.97 -8.27
C SER A 139 -2.60 -50.49 -9.50
N VAL A 140 -2.82 -51.76 -9.87
CA VAL A 140 -2.26 -52.35 -11.10
C VAL A 140 -2.61 -51.52 -12.34
N ARG A 141 -3.83 -50.97 -12.39
CA ARG A 141 -4.29 -50.10 -13.49
C ARG A 141 -3.58 -48.74 -13.51
N ASP A 142 -3.25 -48.20 -12.34
CA ASP A 142 -2.49 -46.94 -12.25
C ASP A 142 -1.05 -47.15 -12.70
N MET A 143 -0.45 -48.27 -12.32
CA MET A 143 0.89 -48.65 -12.77
C MET A 143 0.95 -48.89 -14.28
N GLU A 144 -0.07 -49.51 -14.89
CA GLU A 144 -0.18 -49.63 -16.35
C GLU A 144 -0.30 -48.26 -17.05
N ARG A 145 -1.04 -47.32 -16.46
CA ARG A 145 -1.18 -45.96 -16.99
C ARG A 145 0.13 -45.18 -16.91
N ILE A 146 0.85 -45.30 -15.79
CA ILE A 146 2.17 -44.70 -15.59
C ILE A 146 3.18 -45.31 -16.58
N ALA A 147 3.20 -46.64 -16.69
CA ALA A 147 4.05 -47.37 -17.63
C ALA A 147 3.84 -46.91 -19.08
N LYS A 148 2.57 -46.76 -19.50
CA LYS A 148 2.22 -46.24 -20.83
C LYS A 148 2.71 -44.81 -21.05
N ARG A 149 2.64 -43.94 -20.03
CA ARG A 149 3.14 -42.55 -20.11
C ARG A 149 4.66 -42.48 -20.17
N LEU A 150 5.34 -43.38 -19.46
CA LEU A 150 6.80 -43.47 -19.43
C LEU A 150 7.36 -44.31 -20.60
N ASN A 151 6.49 -44.95 -21.38
CA ASN A 151 6.83 -45.85 -22.48
C ASN A 151 7.69 -47.05 -22.05
N VAL A 152 7.36 -47.64 -20.89
CA VAL A 152 8.04 -48.81 -20.30
C VAL A 152 7.01 -49.88 -19.91
N THR A 153 7.47 -51.07 -19.51
CA THR A 153 6.56 -52.10 -19.02
C THR A 153 6.02 -51.77 -17.60
N PRO A 154 4.84 -52.29 -17.20
CA PRO A 154 4.30 -52.06 -15.85
C PRO A 154 5.23 -52.48 -14.71
N ALA A 155 6.04 -53.51 -14.92
CA ALA A 155 7.04 -53.98 -13.96
C ALA A 155 8.23 -53.01 -13.82
N GLU A 156 8.52 -52.23 -14.86
CA GLU A 156 9.65 -51.30 -14.91
C GLU A 156 9.26 -49.85 -14.55
N ALA A 157 7.97 -49.53 -14.58
CA ALA A 157 7.45 -48.18 -14.38
C ALA A 157 7.91 -47.52 -13.07
N SER A 158 7.96 -48.27 -11.96
CA SER A 158 8.46 -47.77 -10.68
C SER A 158 9.97 -47.43 -10.73
N ARG A 159 10.76 -48.30 -11.38
CA ARG A 159 12.21 -48.11 -11.53
C ARG A 159 12.53 -46.92 -12.43
N GLU A 160 11.84 -46.79 -13.55
CA GLU A 160 12.00 -45.68 -14.50
C GLU A 160 11.62 -44.34 -13.86
N LEU A 161 10.54 -44.30 -13.07
CA LEU A 161 10.14 -43.09 -12.36
C LEU A 161 11.19 -42.67 -11.31
N ASN A 162 11.75 -43.63 -10.56
CA ASN A 162 12.85 -43.36 -9.62
C ASN A 162 14.11 -42.84 -10.34
N ALA A 163 14.46 -43.41 -11.49
CA ALA A 163 15.60 -42.96 -12.28
C ALA A 163 15.43 -41.51 -12.76
N ARG A 164 14.21 -41.10 -13.15
CA ARG A 164 13.93 -39.70 -13.53
C ARG A 164 14.00 -38.73 -12.36
N VAL A 165 13.55 -39.13 -11.18
CA VAL A 165 13.70 -38.32 -9.95
C VAL A 165 15.17 -38.17 -9.60
N GLU A 166 15.96 -39.25 -9.69
CA GLU A 166 17.41 -39.20 -9.46
C GLU A 166 18.13 -38.32 -10.48
N GLN A 167 17.81 -38.41 -11.77
CA GLN A 167 18.35 -37.52 -12.80
C GLN A 167 18.03 -36.05 -12.52
N LEU A 168 16.79 -35.75 -12.08
CA LEU A 168 16.40 -34.40 -11.70
C LEU A 168 17.18 -33.91 -10.47
N THR A 169 17.34 -34.76 -9.45
CA THR A 169 18.13 -34.45 -8.25
C THR A 169 19.59 -34.15 -8.60
N ASN A 170 20.20 -34.95 -9.48
CA ASN A 170 21.58 -34.75 -9.92
C ASN A 170 21.73 -33.45 -10.73
N ALA A 171 20.82 -33.18 -11.68
CA ALA A 171 20.83 -31.94 -12.45
C ALA A 171 20.64 -30.69 -11.56
N LEU A 172 19.84 -30.79 -10.50
CA LEU A 172 19.70 -29.74 -9.48
C LEU A 172 20.91 -29.65 -8.54
N GLY A 173 21.67 -30.74 -8.38
CA GLY A 173 22.94 -30.80 -7.65
C GLY A 173 24.05 -30.05 -8.38
N ASP A 174 24.12 -30.23 -9.71
CA ASP A 174 25.07 -29.53 -10.58
C ASP A 174 24.73 -28.04 -10.76
N ALA A 175 23.49 -27.64 -10.49
CA ALA A 175 23.04 -26.25 -10.52
C ALA A 175 23.27 -25.53 -9.19
N GLY A 176 23.77 -24.28 -9.25
CA GLY A 176 23.82 -23.36 -8.10
C GLY A 176 25.07 -23.45 -7.21
N GLY A 177 26.11 -24.19 -7.60
CA GLY A 177 27.41 -24.15 -6.91
C GLY A 177 28.05 -22.75 -6.91
N ASP A 178 27.71 -21.92 -7.90
CA ASP A 178 28.10 -20.51 -8.02
C ASP A 178 27.28 -19.56 -7.10
N LEU A 179 26.27 -20.07 -6.41
CA LEU A 179 25.43 -19.32 -5.46
C LEU A 179 25.82 -19.55 -4.00
N ALA A 180 26.82 -20.39 -3.74
CA ALA A 180 27.34 -20.63 -2.40
C ALA A 180 27.76 -19.31 -1.75
N ILE A 181 27.32 -19.07 -0.50
CA ILE A 181 27.55 -17.80 0.20
C ILE A 181 29.02 -17.38 0.19
N ASP A 182 29.94 -18.31 0.44
CA ASP A 182 31.39 -18.05 0.45
C ASP A 182 31.97 -17.74 -0.94
N ALA A 183 31.38 -18.27 -2.01
CA ALA A 183 31.80 -17.97 -3.38
C ALA A 183 31.40 -16.54 -3.74
N VAL A 184 30.13 -16.20 -3.54
CA VAL A 184 29.60 -14.85 -3.84
C VAL A 184 30.24 -13.79 -2.94
N HIS A 185 30.48 -14.09 -1.67
CA HIS A 185 31.19 -13.18 -0.76
C HIS A 185 32.62 -12.89 -1.24
N ARG A 186 33.37 -13.92 -1.68
CA ARG A 186 34.71 -13.73 -2.24
C ARG A 186 34.69 -12.87 -3.50
N GLU A 187 33.71 -13.07 -4.38
CA GLU A 187 33.52 -12.21 -5.56
C GLU A 187 33.27 -10.75 -5.15
N LEU A 188 32.35 -10.50 -4.22
CA LEU A 188 32.08 -9.15 -3.70
C LEU A 188 33.32 -8.48 -3.11
N LEU A 189 34.14 -9.23 -2.36
CA LEU A 189 35.40 -8.69 -1.83
C LEU A 189 36.43 -8.44 -2.94
N THR A 190 36.54 -9.33 -3.93
CA THR A 190 37.44 -9.10 -5.07
C THR A 190 37.07 -7.83 -5.83
N GLU A 191 35.78 -7.62 -6.08
CA GLU A 191 35.28 -6.52 -6.89
C GLU A 191 35.16 -5.20 -6.14
N LEU A 192 34.66 -5.22 -4.89
CA LEU A 192 34.21 -4.02 -4.19
C LEU A 192 35.07 -3.63 -2.98
N ARG A 193 36.12 -4.38 -2.62
CA ARG A 193 36.92 -4.12 -1.41
C ARG A 193 37.42 -2.68 -1.29
N ALA A 194 37.80 -2.06 -2.41
CA ALA A 194 38.28 -0.68 -2.42
C ALA A 194 37.20 0.38 -2.14
N ALA A 195 35.91 0.02 -2.23
CA ALA A 195 34.79 0.92 -1.99
C ALA A 195 34.33 0.94 -0.52
N PHE A 196 34.70 -0.05 0.29
CA PHE A 196 34.29 -0.10 1.70
C PHE A 196 34.99 0.98 2.52
N VAL A 197 34.21 1.80 3.22
CA VAL A 197 34.73 2.80 4.16
C VAL A 197 34.83 2.23 5.57
N ALA A 198 35.88 2.64 6.29
CA ALA A 198 36.11 2.28 7.67
C ALA A 198 35.71 3.45 8.58
N ASN A 199 34.42 3.53 8.92
CA ASN A 199 33.87 4.49 9.88
C ASN A 199 33.64 3.85 11.26
N ASP A 200 33.64 4.67 12.31
CA ASP A 200 33.35 4.22 13.68
C ASP A 200 31.85 3.91 13.84
N LEU A 201 31.49 2.62 13.78
CA LEU A 201 30.13 2.15 14.03
C LEU A 201 29.60 2.57 15.41
N GLY A 202 30.48 2.72 16.41
CA GLY A 202 30.11 3.20 17.74
C GLY A 202 29.69 4.67 17.73
N GLN A 203 30.29 5.49 16.87
CA GLN A 203 29.85 6.88 16.67
C GLN A 203 28.47 6.92 16.00
N ILE A 204 28.24 6.10 14.98
CA ILE A 204 26.95 6.00 14.30
C ILE A 204 25.87 5.55 15.30
N ALA A 205 26.15 4.54 16.12
CA ALA A 205 25.22 4.07 17.15
C ALA A 205 24.84 5.15 18.18
N ARG A 206 25.80 5.99 18.60
CA ARG A 206 25.52 7.14 19.48
C ARG A 206 24.59 8.15 18.80
N MET A 207 24.85 8.49 17.54
CA MET A 207 23.99 9.41 16.79
C MET A 207 22.56 8.88 16.60
N LEU A 208 22.41 7.55 16.42
CA LEU A 208 21.11 6.90 16.36
C LEU A 208 20.34 7.05 17.67
N ALA A 209 20.99 6.77 18.80
CA ALA A 209 20.37 6.89 20.12
C ALA A 209 19.84 8.31 20.38
N ASP A 210 20.56 9.33 19.92
CA ASP A 210 20.17 10.73 20.10
C ASP A 210 19.00 11.16 19.20
N GLN A 211 18.89 10.61 17.99
CA GLN A 211 17.96 11.13 16.96
C GLN A 211 16.73 10.25 16.73
N ALA A 212 16.85 8.93 16.86
CA ALA A 212 15.85 7.99 16.37
C ALA A 212 14.46 8.20 17.00
N ALA A 213 14.40 8.36 18.33
CA ALA A 213 13.15 8.56 19.05
C ALA A 213 12.44 9.86 18.64
N TYR A 214 13.18 10.96 18.55
CA TYR A 214 12.63 12.27 18.18
C TYR A 214 12.13 12.29 16.72
N ARG A 215 12.88 11.67 15.80
CA ARG A 215 12.49 11.56 14.40
C ARG A 215 11.21 10.74 14.23
N ARG A 216 11.09 9.60 14.93
CA ARG A 216 9.86 8.79 14.94
C ARG A 216 8.67 9.57 15.48
N ALA A 217 8.80 10.23 16.63
CA ALA A 217 7.74 11.07 17.20
C ALA A 217 7.31 12.20 16.27
N SER A 218 8.26 12.80 15.56
CA SER A 218 8.03 13.93 14.64
C SER A 218 7.69 13.50 13.21
N ARG A 219 7.59 12.19 12.94
CA ARG A 219 7.38 11.61 11.60
C ARG A 219 8.40 12.11 10.56
N ILE A 220 9.65 12.27 10.97
CA ILE A 220 10.76 12.67 10.11
C ILE A 220 11.45 11.40 9.61
N PRO A 221 11.55 11.19 8.28
CA PRO A 221 12.23 10.02 7.74
C PRO A 221 13.75 10.12 7.93
N PRO A 222 14.48 9.02 7.78
CA PRO A 222 13.97 7.66 7.63
C PRO A 222 13.74 6.94 8.96
N GLY A 223 13.14 5.74 8.92
CA GLY A 223 12.96 4.88 10.10
C GLY A 223 11.54 4.90 10.67
N LEU A 224 10.54 5.29 9.85
CA LEU A 224 9.14 5.33 10.25
C LEU A 224 8.44 3.97 10.05
N THR A 225 8.89 3.18 9.08
CA THR A 225 8.24 1.90 8.70
C THR A 225 8.74 0.68 9.47
N ASP A 226 9.89 0.78 10.14
CA ASP A 226 10.56 -0.35 10.81
C ASP A 226 10.37 -0.36 12.34
N ALA A 227 9.47 0.48 12.89
CA ALA A 227 9.23 0.62 14.32
C ALA A 227 8.85 -0.71 15.01
N GLU A 228 8.15 -1.60 14.30
CA GLU A 228 7.74 -2.92 14.81
C GLU A 228 8.93 -3.88 15.00
N LYS A 229 10.05 -3.69 14.28
CA LYS A 229 11.25 -4.52 14.44
C LYS A 229 11.98 -4.26 15.76
N GLY A 230 11.72 -3.12 16.41
CA GLY A 230 12.34 -2.74 17.69
C GLY A 230 11.67 -3.32 18.93
N VAL A 231 10.53 -4.03 18.77
CA VAL A 231 9.81 -4.65 19.88
C VAL A 231 10.21 -6.13 19.95
N ALA A 232 10.96 -6.52 20.98
CA ALA A 232 11.27 -7.92 21.23
C ALA A 232 9.95 -8.72 21.42
N GLN A 233 9.69 -9.68 20.54
CA GLN A 233 8.59 -10.63 20.69
C GLN A 233 9.12 -11.88 21.41
N GLY A 234 8.91 -11.95 22.72
CA GLY A 234 9.28 -13.11 23.56
C GLY A 234 10.75 -13.16 23.99
N ASP A 235 11.14 -14.30 24.58
CA ASP A 235 12.49 -14.57 25.14
C ASP A 235 13.62 -14.65 24.08
N ASP A 236 13.35 -14.32 22.82
CA ASP A 236 14.38 -14.18 21.79
C ASP A 236 15.02 -12.78 21.89
N GLU A 237 16.25 -12.71 22.41
CA GLU A 237 17.08 -11.51 22.67
C GLU A 237 17.36 -10.57 21.47
N ALA A 238 16.77 -10.78 20.29
CA ALA A 238 17.06 -9.98 19.10
C ALA A 238 16.00 -8.88 18.89
N ALA A 239 16.07 -7.80 19.66
CA ALA A 239 15.49 -6.53 19.21
C ALA A 239 16.09 -6.21 17.82
N GLY A 240 15.27 -6.22 16.78
CA GLY A 240 15.71 -5.98 15.41
C GLY A 240 16.25 -4.56 15.23
N ASN A 241 17.14 -4.38 14.24
CA ASN A 241 17.71 -3.08 13.90
C ASN A 241 16.66 -2.15 13.27
N ALA A 242 15.78 -1.57 14.09
CA ALA A 242 14.68 -0.70 13.67
C ALA A 242 15.17 0.61 13.02
N ASP A 243 16.39 1.05 13.35
CA ASP A 243 16.94 2.34 12.93
C ASP A 243 18.10 2.17 11.91
N GLY A 244 18.21 1.01 11.24
CA GLY A 244 19.28 0.73 10.27
C GLY A 244 19.33 1.68 9.08
N ASP A 245 18.16 1.97 8.50
CA ASP A 245 18.02 2.95 7.41
C ASP A 245 18.52 4.34 7.83
N LEU A 246 18.21 4.77 9.06
CA LEU A 246 18.69 6.04 9.62
C LEU A 246 20.21 6.04 9.76
N ALA A 247 20.81 4.91 10.13
CA ALA A 247 22.24 4.79 10.28
C ALA A 247 22.98 5.00 8.95
N ILE A 248 22.47 4.37 7.89
CA ILE A 248 22.97 4.52 6.52
C ILE A 248 22.83 5.98 6.06
N TRP A 249 21.67 6.60 6.30
CA TRP A 249 21.43 8.00 5.94
C TRP A 249 22.39 8.98 6.66
N LEU A 250 22.57 8.81 7.97
CA LEU A 250 23.49 9.63 8.76
C LEU A 250 24.94 9.48 8.31
N GLU A 251 25.33 8.27 7.89
CA GLU A 251 26.66 8.01 7.34
C GLU A 251 26.85 8.69 5.97
N ILE A 252 25.85 8.62 5.08
CA ILE A 252 25.85 9.36 3.80
C ILE A 252 26.01 10.86 4.04
N LEU A 253 25.25 11.44 4.98
CA LEU A 253 25.34 12.86 5.34
C LEU A 253 26.75 13.22 5.83
N SER A 254 27.29 12.46 6.77
CA SER A 254 28.62 12.70 7.35
C SER A 254 29.75 12.65 6.31
N LEU A 255 29.70 11.64 5.42
CA LEU A 255 30.68 11.49 4.35
C LEU A 255 30.55 12.58 3.29
N SER A 256 29.32 12.98 2.95
CA SER A 256 29.06 14.07 1.99
C SER A 256 29.50 15.42 2.55
N GLU A 257 29.24 15.67 3.83
CA GLU A 257 29.68 16.87 4.55
C GLU A 257 31.21 16.96 4.59
N SER A 258 31.89 15.86 4.93
CA SER A 258 33.35 15.77 4.93
C SER A 258 33.94 16.05 3.54
N HIS A 259 33.33 15.50 2.49
CA HIS A 259 33.74 15.76 1.11
C HIS A 259 33.60 17.24 0.74
N SER A 260 32.47 17.86 1.11
CA SER A 260 32.20 19.29 0.92
C SER A 260 33.25 20.17 1.62
N VAL A 261 33.68 19.81 2.84
CA VAL A 261 34.72 20.55 3.59
C VAL A 261 36.08 20.42 2.92
N THR A 262 36.48 19.21 2.50
CA THR A 262 37.78 18.97 1.83
C THR A 262 37.87 19.60 0.44
N GLY A 263 36.73 19.80 -0.23
CA GLY A 263 36.62 20.44 -1.54
C GLY A 263 36.59 21.97 -1.52
N LYS A 264 36.74 22.62 -0.37
CA LYS A 264 36.79 24.10 -0.30
C LYS A 264 38.10 24.62 -0.89
N SER A 265 38.01 25.20 -2.08
CA SER A 265 39.08 25.98 -2.69
C SER A 265 39.48 27.16 -1.79
N SER A 266 40.75 27.56 -1.84
CA SER A 266 41.29 28.78 -1.20
C SER A 266 40.60 30.08 -1.63
N THR A 267 39.72 30.03 -2.63
CA THR A 267 38.88 31.14 -3.12
C THR A 267 37.46 31.17 -2.53
N GLY A 268 37.10 30.28 -1.61
CA GLY A 268 35.79 30.27 -0.94
C GLY A 268 34.62 29.74 -1.80
N ALA A 269 34.87 29.36 -3.05
CA ALA A 269 33.88 28.71 -3.91
C ALA A 269 33.78 27.21 -3.56
N GLN A 270 32.58 26.76 -3.19
CA GLN A 270 32.28 25.35 -2.93
C GLN A 270 32.36 24.57 -4.25
N VAL A 271 33.21 23.54 -4.31
CA VAL A 271 33.25 22.63 -5.47
C VAL A 271 31.94 21.87 -5.49
N SER A 272 31.21 21.99 -6.59
CA SER A 272 29.92 21.34 -6.77
C SER A 272 30.11 19.85 -7.10
N PHE A 273 29.54 18.98 -6.27
CA PHE A 273 29.50 17.53 -6.46
C PHE A 273 28.05 17.03 -6.33
N ASN A 274 27.80 15.80 -6.76
CA ASN A 274 26.48 15.17 -6.65
C ASN A 274 26.56 13.89 -5.82
N ILE A 275 25.45 13.49 -5.21
CA ILE A 275 25.32 12.23 -4.47
C ILE A 275 24.29 11.33 -5.17
N LEU A 276 24.71 10.14 -5.55
CA LEU A 276 23.83 9.10 -6.10
C LEU A 276 23.81 7.91 -5.14
N VAL A 277 22.64 7.55 -4.63
CA VAL A 277 22.46 6.37 -3.79
C VAL A 277 21.78 5.28 -4.61
N ILE A 278 22.45 4.15 -4.77
CA ILE A 278 21.91 2.98 -5.45
C ILE A 278 21.22 2.11 -4.42
N SER A 279 19.90 1.95 -4.56
CA SER A 279 19.08 1.20 -3.62
C SER A 279 17.92 0.50 -4.34
N GLN A 280 17.54 -0.68 -3.83
CA GLN A 280 16.32 -1.39 -4.22
C GLN A 280 15.17 -1.16 -3.23
N GLU A 281 15.30 -0.17 -2.35
CA GLU A 281 14.32 0.16 -1.33
C GLU A 281 12.99 0.62 -1.94
N LYS A 282 11.89 0.28 -1.27
CA LYS A 282 10.52 0.63 -1.64
C LYS A 282 9.75 1.26 -0.47
N LYS A 283 10.36 1.38 0.71
CA LYS A 283 9.75 2.06 1.86
C LYS A 283 9.41 3.51 1.49
N GLU A 284 8.20 3.91 1.86
CA GLU A 284 7.62 5.20 1.47
C GLU A 284 8.15 6.38 2.29
N ASP A 285 8.84 6.10 3.40
CA ASP A 285 9.54 7.12 4.19
C ASP A 285 10.92 7.46 3.60
N TYR A 286 11.52 6.55 2.81
CA TYR A 286 12.78 6.78 2.11
C TYR A 286 12.56 7.41 0.73
N LEU A 287 11.53 6.95 0.02
CA LEU A 287 11.26 7.28 -1.37
C LEU A 287 9.77 7.54 -1.62
N TYR A 288 9.45 8.51 -2.46
CA TYR A 288 8.10 8.75 -2.92
C TYR A 288 7.95 8.46 -4.42
N ARG A 289 6.71 8.17 -4.84
CA ARG A 289 6.33 8.02 -6.24
C ARG A 289 5.59 9.27 -6.73
N PRO A 290 6.07 9.96 -7.79
CA PRO A 290 5.31 11.02 -8.43
C PRO A 290 3.94 10.51 -8.90
N ARG A 291 2.88 11.30 -8.72
CA ARG A 291 1.49 10.88 -9.01
C ARG A 291 1.11 10.99 -10.49
N LEU A 292 1.76 11.87 -11.23
CA LEU A 292 1.52 12.07 -12.67
C LEU A 292 2.86 12.08 -13.40
N ARG A 293 2.85 11.74 -14.70
CA ARG A 293 4.02 11.87 -15.58
C ARG A 293 3.65 12.53 -16.89
N ILE A 294 4.54 13.35 -17.43
CA ILE A 294 4.46 13.85 -18.80
C ILE A 294 4.88 12.73 -19.76
N ALA A 295 3.98 12.26 -20.65
CA ALA A 295 4.36 11.36 -21.73
C ALA A 295 5.20 12.10 -22.81
N GLU A 296 5.98 11.36 -23.59
CA GLU A 296 6.76 11.87 -24.75
C GLU A 296 5.90 12.69 -25.75
N ALA A 297 4.57 12.57 -25.70
CA ALA A 297 3.60 13.30 -26.52
C ALA A 297 2.65 14.24 -25.74
N ALA A 298 3.06 14.78 -24.59
CA ALA A 298 2.27 15.72 -23.77
C ALA A 298 0.92 15.21 -23.22
N LYS A 299 0.65 13.90 -23.28
CA LYS A 299 -0.45 13.26 -22.54
C LYS A 299 -0.01 12.96 -21.09
N LYS A 300 -0.84 13.30 -20.12
CA LYS A 300 -0.62 12.91 -18.71
C LYS A 300 -0.98 11.44 -18.54
N ILE A 301 -0.02 10.64 -18.07
CA ILE A 301 -0.24 9.22 -17.76
C ILE A 301 -0.39 9.09 -16.24
N GLY A 302 -1.42 8.36 -15.81
CA GLY A 302 -1.70 8.07 -14.39
C GLY A 302 -0.74 7.04 -13.79
N ILE A 303 -0.82 6.87 -12.47
CA ILE A 303 0.09 6.05 -11.64
C ILE A 303 0.21 4.58 -12.13
N GLU A 304 -0.84 4.03 -12.74
CA GLU A 304 -0.96 2.60 -13.03
C GLU A 304 -0.26 2.12 -14.30
N GLU A 305 0.11 3.05 -15.18
CA GLU A 305 0.88 2.78 -16.42
C GLU A 305 2.34 3.24 -16.28
N ASN A 306 2.75 3.60 -15.06
CA ASN A 306 4.08 4.12 -14.77
C ASN A 306 5.04 2.96 -14.43
N PRO A 307 6.25 2.87 -15.03
CA PRO A 307 7.32 2.08 -14.45
C PRO A 307 7.59 2.55 -13.00
N ASP A 308 8.09 1.67 -12.15
CA ASP A 308 8.34 1.91 -10.71
C ASP A 308 9.48 2.91 -10.49
N ILE A 309 9.26 4.16 -10.90
CA ILE A 309 10.15 5.30 -10.72
C ILE A 309 9.87 5.89 -9.34
N ARG A 310 10.93 6.03 -8.56
CA ARG A 310 10.89 6.53 -7.19
C ARG A 310 11.94 7.61 -7.02
N LEU A 311 11.57 8.68 -6.33
CA LEU A 311 12.44 9.81 -6.02
C LEU A 311 12.66 9.88 -4.51
N ILE A 312 13.78 10.48 -4.09
CA ILE A 312 14.09 10.70 -2.68
C ILE A 312 13.03 11.55 -1.98
N ASP A 313 12.65 11.20 -0.74
CA ASP A 313 11.70 12.00 0.04
C ASP A 313 12.17 13.47 0.19
N PRO A 314 11.32 14.48 -0.08
CA PRO A 314 11.71 15.89 -0.02
C PRO A 314 12.25 16.35 1.35
N ARG A 315 11.85 15.68 2.44
CA ARG A 315 12.36 15.97 3.79
C ARG A 315 13.83 15.59 3.93
N LEU A 316 14.25 14.47 3.31
CA LEU A 316 15.64 14.05 3.26
C LEU A 316 16.48 14.99 2.40
N VAL A 317 15.93 15.45 1.26
CA VAL A 317 16.57 16.48 0.43
C VAL A 317 16.79 17.77 1.24
N SER A 318 15.79 18.21 2.00
CA SER A 318 15.89 19.41 2.84
C SER A 318 16.93 19.27 3.95
N GLU A 319 17.02 18.11 4.60
CA GLU A 319 18.05 17.85 5.59
C GLU A 319 19.45 17.84 4.96
N PHE A 320 19.58 17.18 3.80
CA PHE A 320 20.82 17.12 3.05
C PHE A 320 21.28 18.53 2.64
N GLU A 321 20.37 19.38 2.16
CA GLU A 321 20.67 20.78 1.87
C GLU A 321 21.15 21.54 3.10
N HIS A 322 20.49 21.37 4.25
CA HIS A 322 20.87 22.04 5.48
C HIS A 322 22.27 21.65 5.96
N ARG A 323 22.63 20.37 5.81
CA ARG A 323 23.89 19.83 6.34
C ARG A 323 25.07 19.93 5.36
N VAL A 324 24.83 19.74 4.07
CA VAL A 324 25.87 19.68 3.03
C VAL A 324 25.95 20.99 2.22
N GLY A 325 24.85 21.75 2.16
CA GLY A 325 24.76 23.07 1.52
C GLY A 325 24.15 23.08 0.11
N HIS A 326 23.64 21.94 -0.39
CA HIS A 326 22.99 21.86 -1.71
C HIS A 326 21.99 20.69 -1.81
N ARG A 327 21.10 20.70 -2.81
CA ARG A 327 20.06 19.66 -3.01
C ARG A 327 20.43 18.49 -3.93
N ARG A 328 21.69 18.40 -4.37
CA ARG A 328 22.13 17.44 -5.40
C ARG A 328 22.32 16.00 -4.87
N VAL A 329 21.23 15.37 -4.45
CA VAL A 329 21.18 13.99 -3.98
C VAL A 329 20.05 13.22 -4.65
N ALA A 330 20.31 12.03 -5.17
CA ALA A 330 19.29 11.21 -5.84
C ALA A 330 19.39 9.74 -5.45
N PHE A 331 18.23 9.08 -5.41
CA PHE A 331 18.12 7.65 -5.20
C PHE A 331 17.68 6.97 -6.49
N VAL A 332 18.34 5.88 -6.86
CA VAL A 332 18.08 5.16 -8.10
C VAL A 332 18.13 3.65 -7.87
N ASN A 333 17.31 2.92 -8.60
CA ASN A 333 17.34 1.46 -8.59
C ASN A 333 18.27 0.92 -9.70
N LEU A 334 18.73 -0.33 -9.54
CA LEU A 334 19.62 -0.98 -10.51
C LEU A 334 18.96 -1.19 -11.88
N GLU A 335 17.63 -1.37 -11.94
CA GLU A 335 16.91 -1.60 -13.20
C GLU A 335 16.98 -0.37 -14.10
N SER A 336 16.69 0.82 -13.55
CA SER A 336 16.75 2.09 -14.28
C SER A 336 18.18 2.47 -14.66
N LEU A 337 19.16 2.22 -13.78
CA LEU A 337 20.58 2.44 -14.10
C LEU A 337 21.04 1.55 -15.24
N ALA A 338 20.74 0.26 -15.18
CA ALA A 338 21.17 -0.70 -16.18
C ALA A 338 20.46 -0.44 -17.52
N ALA A 339 19.18 -0.06 -17.52
CA ALA A 339 18.45 0.32 -18.72
C ALA A 339 19.08 1.54 -19.40
N GLY A 340 19.43 2.58 -18.63
CA GLY A 340 20.13 3.75 -19.14
C GLY A 340 21.52 3.43 -19.69
N ALA A 341 22.25 2.52 -19.04
CA ALA A 341 23.55 2.05 -19.50
C ALA A 341 23.45 1.29 -20.82
N LEU A 342 22.47 0.39 -20.96
CA LEU A 342 22.23 -0.35 -22.21
C LEU A 342 21.82 0.59 -23.36
N ALA A 343 21.11 1.68 -23.06
CA ALA A 343 20.79 2.68 -24.08
C ALA A 343 22.00 3.52 -24.53
N SER A 344 23.07 3.56 -23.73
CA SER A 344 24.19 4.51 -23.91
C SER A 344 25.52 3.85 -24.31
N ILE A 345 25.77 2.59 -23.93
CA ILE A 345 27.03 1.88 -24.20
C ILE A 345 26.81 0.83 -25.28
N GLU A 346 27.33 1.01 -26.49
CA GLU A 346 27.10 0.07 -27.61
C GLU A 346 28.00 -1.18 -27.57
N GLU A 347 28.93 -1.29 -26.61
CA GLU A 347 29.86 -2.40 -26.52
C GLU A 347 29.12 -3.74 -26.30
N ARG A 348 29.31 -4.68 -27.24
CA ARG A 348 28.58 -5.95 -27.25
C ARG A 348 28.79 -6.79 -25.98
N GLU A 349 30.02 -6.88 -25.48
CA GLU A 349 30.32 -7.63 -24.27
C GLU A 349 29.66 -7.00 -23.03
N PHE A 350 29.54 -5.68 -23.00
CA PHE A 350 28.82 -4.96 -21.96
C PHE A 350 27.31 -5.21 -22.06
N GLN A 351 26.75 -5.07 -23.28
CA GLN A 351 25.34 -5.32 -23.58
C GLN A 351 24.90 -6.74 -23.18
N ASP A 352 25.71 -7.75 -23.51
CA ASP A 352 25.40 -9.14 -23.22
C ASP A 352 25.36 -9.38 -21.70
N SER A 353 26.39 -8.95 -20.95
CA SER A 353 26.44 -9.12 -19.49
C SER A 353 25.37 -8.32 -18.75
N VAL A 354 25.20 -7.03 -19.07
CA VAL A 354 24.23 -6.15 -18.40
C VAL A 354 22.79 -6.50 -18.81
N GLY A 355 22.58 -6.96 -20.05
CA GLY A 355 21.30 -7.49 -20.51
C GLY A 355 20.86 -8.73 -19.73
N LEU A 356 21.77 -9.67 -19.49
CA LEU A 356 21.52 -10.84 -18.62
C LEU A 356 21.19 -10.43 -17.19
N PHE A 357 21.91 -9.46 -16.64
CA PHE A 357 21.65 -8.91 -15.32
C PHE A 357 20.23 -8.33 -15.19
N ILE A 358 19.80 -7.46 -16.11
CA ILE A 358 18.45 -6.89 -16.09
C ILE A 358 17.39 -7.99 -16.25
N ALA A 359 17.61 -8.95 -17.15
CA ALA A 359 16.70 -10.06 -17.35
C ALA A 359 16.53 -10.89 -16.07
N ALA A 360 17.62 -11.14 -15.34
CA ALA A 360 17.61 -11.85 -14.07
C ALA A 360 16.84 -11.08 -12.97
N ILE A 361 17.07 -9.77 -12.83
CA ILE A 361 16.32 -8.92 -11.89
C ILE A 361 14.82 -8.90 -12.23
N ARG A 362 14.46 -8.71 -13.50
CA ARG A 362 13.06 -8.70 -13.94
C ARG A 362 12.39 -10.05 -13.71
N LYS A 363 13.09 -11.15 -13.95
CA LYS A 363 12.60 -12.52 -13.68
C LYS A 363 12.38 -12.75 -12.19
N GLN A 364 13.29 -12.27 -11.33
CA GLN A 364 13.11 -12.34 -9.88
C GLN A 364 11.92 -11.51 -9.40
N LYS A 365 11.74 -10.29 -9.93
CA LYS A 365 10.59 -9.42 -9.60
C LYS A 365 9.28 -10.13 -9.93
N ARG A 366 9.18 -10.68 -11.14
CA ARG A 366 8.01 -11.50 -11.56
C ARG A 366 7.80 -12.70 -10.66
N ALA A 367 8.86 -13.45 -10.32
CA ALA A 367 8.75 -14.64 -9.46
C ALA A 367 8.41 -14.30 -8.00
N ALA A 368 8.88 -13.17 -7.47
CA ALA A 368 8.53 -12.69 -6.14
C ALA A 368 7.07 -12.25 -6.08
N ASP A 369 6.58 -11.60 -7.14
CA ASP A 369 5.17 -11.27 -7.30
C ASP A 369 4.34 -12.57 -7.36
N THR A 370 4.80 -13.61 -8.08
CA THR A 370 4.11 -14.92 -8.15
C THR A 370 4.20 -15.74 -6.86
N ARG A 371 5.28 -15.64 -6.06
CA ARG A 371 5.40 -16.35 -4.77
C ARG A 371 4.57 -15.71 -3.67
N ARG A 372 4.43 -14.37 -3.66
CA ARG A 372 3.40 -13.70 -2.86
C ARG A 372 1.99 -14.11 -3.32
N GLU A 373 1.85 -14.46 -4.60
CA GLU A 373 0.73 -15.14 -5.27
C GLU A 373 0.22 -16.43 -4.61
N GLY A 374 1.14 -17.29 -4.15
CA GLY A 374 0.85 -18.70 -3.84
C GLY A 374 1.26 -19.18 -2.45
N GLY A 375 1.69 -18.28 -1.57
CA GLY A 375 2.19 -18.60 -0.22
C GLY A 375 1.13 -18.66 0.88
N GLU A 376 -0.14 -18.35 0.59
CA GLU A 376 -1.21 -18.30 1.61
C GLU A 376 -2.13 -19.54 1.66
N ASP A 377 -1.87 -20.59 0.87
CA ASP A 377 -2.78 -21.74 0.77
C ASP A 377 -2.21 -23.10 1.22
N VAL A 378 -1.04 -23.16 1.86
CA VAL A 378 -0.51 -24.45 2.38
C VAL A 378 0.25 -24.24 3.70
N LEU A 379 -0.46 -24.11 4.83
CA LEU A 379 -0.03 -24.57 6.16
C LEU A 379 -1.24 -24.62 7.11
N SER A 380 -2.22 -25.45 6.77
CA SER A 380 -3.21 -25.97 7.73
C SER A 380 -3.43 -27.45 7.42
N GLY A 381 -2.58 -28.31 7.99
CA GLY A 381 -2.63 -29.74 7.78
C GLY A 381 -1.43 -30.47 8.36
N GLU A 382 -1.48 -30.70 9.67
CA GLU A 382 -0.89 -31.82 10.42
C GLU A 382 0.62 -32.12 10.30
N ALA A 383 1.35 -31.82 11.39
CA ALA A 383 2.28 -32.75 12.05
C ALA A 383 2.68 -32.20 13.43
N SER A 384 1.75 -32.16 14.37
CA SER A 384 2.09 -32.11 15.80
C SER A 384 2.57 -33.50 16.20
N VAL A 385 3.89 -33.69 16.17
CA VAL A 385 4.56 -34.82 16.82
C VAL A 385 4.46 -34.59 18.33
N ASP A 386 3.80 -35.53 19.01
CA ASP A 386 3.71 -35.65 20.46
C ASP A 386 5.08 -35.50 21.13
N LEU A 387 5.17 -34.56 22.07
CA LEU A 387 6.17 -34.57 23.12
C LEU A 387 5.44 -34.44 24.45
N HIS A 388 5.23 -35.60 25.09
CA HIS A 388 4.99 -35.73 26.51
C HIS A 388 6.10 -35.00 27.28
N VAL A 389 5.74 -34.04 28.12
CA VAL A 389 6.55 -33.61 29.26
C VAL A 389 5.64 -33.59 30.48
N ASP A 390 5.92 -34.52 31.38
CA ASP A 390 5.37 -34.60 32.72
C ASP A 390 5.53 -33.27 33.46
N THR A 391 4.47 -32.80 34.10
CA THR A 391 4.56 -31.89 35.25
C THR A 391 3.47 -32.22 36.25
N ASP A 392 3.77 -33.21 37.10
CA ASP A 392 3.24 -33.25 38.46
C ASP A 392 4.02 -32.26 39.32
N ALA A 393 3.36 -31.21 39.80
CA ALA A 393 3.73 -30.53 41.04
C ALA A 393 2.52 -29.78 41.61
N GLN A 394 2.07 -30.28 42.76
CA GLN A 394 0.94 -29.83 43.56
C GLN A 394 1.18 -28.48 44.27
N GLY A 395 0.05 -27.83 44.61
CA GLY A 395 -0.10 -26.86 45.71
C GLY A 395 -0.68 -25.53 45.22
N GLY A 396 -1.90 -25.08 45.56
CA GLY A 396 -2.83 -25.41 46.62
C GLY A 396 -3.28 -24.10 47.27
N LEU A 397 -4.59 -23.81 47.30
CA LEU A 397 -5.37 -23.16 48.38
C LEU A 397 -6.73 -22.63 47.89
N GLU A 398 -7.75 -23.39 48.28
CA GLU A 398 -9.11 -23.08 48.79
C GLU A 398 -10.12 -22.10 48.15
N PRO A 399 -11.44 -22.41 48.28
CA PRO A 399 -12.53 -21.77 47.55
C PRO A 399 -13.33 -20.76 48.40
N ALA A 400 -13.91 -19.75 47.77
CA ALA A 400 -14.92 -18.91 48.41
C ALA A 400 -16.02 -18.44 47.43
N SER A 401 -17.21 -18.99 47.70
CA SER A 401 -18.56 -18.43 47.58
C SER A 401 -19.12 -17.93 46.24
N ASP A 402 -20.15 -18.66 45.83
CA ASP A 402 -21.23 -18.34 44.90
C ASP A 402 -21.85 -16.94 45.10
N LEU A 403 -21.93 -16.18 44.01
CA LEU A 403 -23.06 -15.31 43.68
C LEU A 403 -23.34 -15.42 42.17
N PRO A 404 -24.60 -15.56 41.74
CA PRO A 404 -24.94 -15.83 40.35
C PRO A 404 -24.89 -14.55 39.52
N PHE A 405 -23.94 -14.47 38.60
CA PHE A 405 -23.95 -13.45 37.55
C PHE A 405 -24.80 -13.96 36.39
N GLU A 406 -26.05 -13.51 36.32
CA GLU A 406 -26.92 -13.69 35.15
C GLU A 406 -26.31 -12.95 33.95
N MET A 407 -25.96 -13.70 32.90
CA MET A 407 -25.76 -13.13 31.57
C MET A 407 -27.09 -12.58 31.04
N PRO A 408 -27.16 -11.34 30.53
CA PRO A 408 -28.33 -10.90 29.78
C PRO A 408 -28.36 -11.67 28.44
N LYS A 409 -29.45 -12.41 28.24
CA LYS A 409 -29.80 -13.02 26.95
C LYS A 409 -29.91 -11.95 25.87
N LYS A 410 -29.17 -12.17 24.79
CA LYS A 410 -29.24 -11.42 23.54
C LYS A 410 -30.48 -11.86 22.76
N ASP A 411 -31.64 -11.30 23.11
CA ASP A 411 -32.86 -11.39 22.31
C ASP A 411 -33.07 -10.07 21.56
N ALA A 412 -32.61 -10.02 20.31
CA ALA A 412 -33.18 -9.14 19.31
C ALA A 412 -33.70 -10.03 18.18
N LEU A 413 -35.01 -10.29 18.24
CA LEU A 413 -35.79 -10.96 17.20
C LEU A 413 -35.66 -10.22 15.85
N PRO A 414 -35.74 -10.92 14.71
CA PRO A 414 -35.83 -10.27 13.40
C PRO A 414 -37.09 -9.39 13.32
N PRO A 415 -37.03 -8.22 12.67
CA PRO A 415 -38.18 -7.32 12.60
C PRO A 415 -39.30 -7.97 11.79
N LYS A 416 -40.50 -7.93 12.38
CA LYS A 416 -41.76 -8.34 11.77
C LYS A 416 -42.07 -7.38 10.62
N ASN A 417 -42.14 -7.90 9.39
CA ASN A 417 -42.52 -7.13 8.19
C ASN A 417 -43.83 -6.36 8.42
N LEU A 418 -43.76 -5.04 8.33
CA LEU A 418 -44.93 -4.18 8.15
C LEU A 418 -45.38 -4.24 6.68
N PRO A 419 -46.69 -4.11 6.38
CA PRO A 419 -47.17 -4.18 5.02
C PRO A 419 -46.73 -2.92 4.25
N VAL A 420 -45.96 -3.12 3.18
CA VAL A 420 -45.61 -2.07 2.22
C VAL A 420 -46.79 -1.90 1.26
N ASP A 421 -47.19 -0.64 1.07
CA ASP A 421 -48.28 -0.20 0.21
C ASP A 421 -48.05 -0.57 -1.27
N ALA A 422 -49.15 -0.67 -2.01
CA ALA A 422 -49.28 -1.36 -3.29
C ALA A 422 -48.66 -0.64 -4.52
N ASP A 423 -47.34 -0.52 -4.59
CA ASP A 423 -46.58 -0.23 -5.82
C ASP A 423 -45.55 -1.35 -6.09
N ALA A 424 -46.04 -2.60 -6.17
CA ALA A 424 -45.21 -3.80 -6.27
C ALA A 424 -44.45 -3.98 -7.61
N ALA A 425 -44.59 -3.06 -8.56
CA ALA A 425 -44.00 -3.20 -9.91
C ALA A 425 -42.54 -2.69 -10.02
N LEU A 426 -42.05 -1.94 -9.03
CA LEU A 426 -40.72 -1.30 -9.06
C LEU A 426 -39.75 -1.81 -7.98
N ALA A 427 -40.16 -2.77 -7.14
CA ALA A 427 -39.32 -3.23 -6.03
C ALA A 427 -38.19 -4.17 -6.52
N LEU A 428 -36.94 -3.84 -6.17
CA LEU A 428 -35.82 -4.77 -6.29
C LEU A 428 -36.06 -5.96 -5.35
N GLN A 429 -36.37 -7.12 -5.92
CA GLN A 429 -36.46 -8.37 -5.18
C GLN A 429 -35.04 -8.92 -5.00
N ILE A 430 -34.47 -8.68 -3.82
CA ILE A 430 -33.17 -9.21 -3.40
C ILE A 430 -33.41 -10.34 -2.40
N ASP A 431 -32.81 -11.50 -2.62
CA ASP A 431 -32.85 -12.62 -1.69
C ASP A 431 -32.27 -12.21 -0.32
N GLU A 432 -33.05 -12.40 0.75
CA GLU A 432 -32.67 -12.10 2.13
C GLU A 432 -31.40 -12.83 2.56
N ALA A 433 -31.16 -14.02 2.02
CA ALA A 433 -29.93 -14.77 2.26
C ALA A 433 -28.69 -14.01 1.75
N VAL A 434 -28.81 -13.26 0.66
CA VAL A 434 -27.72 -12.46 0.06
C VAL A 434 -27.54 -11.13 0.79
N MET A 435 -28.58 -10.63 1.48
CA MET A 435 -28.49 -9.48 2.37
C MET A 435 -27.79 -9.83 3.70
N ILE A 436 -28.09 -11.00 4.26
CA ILE A 436 -27.51 -11.47 5.54
C ILE A 436 -26.10 -12.04 5.36
N ASP A 437 -25.82 -12.70 4.23
CA ASP A 437 -24.50 -13.29 3.97
C ASP A 437 -24.11 -13.17 2.49
N ARG A 438 -23.17 -12.25 2.21
CA ARG A 438 -22.65 -11.99 0.87
C ARG A 438 -21.98 -13.22 0.22
N ASN A 439 -21.52 -14.20 1.00
CA ASN A 439 -20.86 -15.42 0.50
C ASN A 439 -21.86 -16.49 0.05
N ARG A 440 -23.16 -16.35 0.35
CA ARG A 440 -24.21 -17.30 -0.08
C ARG A 440 -24.46 -17.34 -1.58
N LEU A 441 -23.85 -16.43 -2.33
CA LEU A 441 -23.76 -16.45 -3.80
C LEU A 441 -23.32 -17.82 -4.34
N ALA A 442 -22.45 -18.55 -3.64
CA ALA A 442 -21.97 -19.88 -4.03
C ALA A 442 -23.07 -20.95 -4.11
N SER A 443 -24.22 -20.71 -3.46
CA SER A 443 -25.38 -21.62 -3.47
C SER A 443 -26.42 -21.32 -4.55
N LEU A 444 -26.29 -20.22 -5.29
CA LEU A 444 -27.27 -19.77 -6.28
C LEU A 444 -26.90 -20.29 -7.69
N PRO A 445 -27.79 -21.03 -8.38
CA PRO A 445 -27.54 -21.50 -9.74
C PRO A 445 -27.36 -20.33 -10.72
N LEU A 446 -26.54 -20.51 -11.77
CA LEU A 446 -26.25 -19.54 -12.86
C LEU A 446 -25.31 -18.36 -12.53
N VAL A 447 -24.45 -18.47 -11.52
CA VAL A 447 -23.53 -17.37 -11.13
C VAL A 447 -22.06 -17.80 -10.97
N ALA A 448 -21.68 -19.00 -11.40
CA ALA A 448 -20.35 -19.58 -11.12
C ALA A 448 -19.16 -18.65 -11.45
N ASP A 449 -19.21 -17.92 -12.58
CA ASP A 449 -18.15 -16.98 -12.96
C ASP A 449 -18.05 -15.75 -12.05
N TYR A 450 -19.15 -15.32 -11.44
CA TYR A 450 -19.20 -14.18 -10.53
C TYR A 450 -19.03 -14.57 -9.06
N VAL A 451 -19.26 -15.83 -8.69
CA VAL A 451 -18.94 -16.35 -7.34
C VAL A 451 -17.45 -16.18 -7.09
N GLN A 452 -16.61 -16.64 -8.02
CA GLN A 452 -15.16 -16.45 -7.91
C GLN A 452 -14.78 -14.96 -7.88
N VAL A 453 -15.50 -14.11 -8.60
CA VAL A 453 -15.25 -12.67 -8.61
C VAL A 453 -15.57 -12.03 -7.26
N VAL A 454 -16.69 -12.40 -6.63
CA VAL A 454 -17.02 -11.92 -5.28
C VAL A 454 -16.02 -12.44 -4.25
N THR A 455 -15.65 -13.72 -4.30
CA THR A 455 -14.59 -14.27 -3.43
C THR A 455 -13.28 -13.49 -3.61
N ASN A 456 -12.91 -13.15 -4.85
CA ASN A 456 -11.69 -12.42 -5.14
C ASN A 456 -11.76 -10.94 -4.73
N LEU A 457 -12.93 -10.29 -4.87
CA LEU A 457 -13.17 -8.91 -4.41
C LEU A 457 -13.12 -8.78 -2.88
N LEU A 458 -13.38 -9.88 -2.17
CA LEU A 458 -13.35 -9.93 -0.71
C LEU A 458 -12.05 -10.53 -0.16
N SER A 459 -11.09 -10.82 -1.04
CA SER A 459 -9.78 -11.33 -0.66
C SER A 459 -8.97 -10.24 0.04
N GLU A 460 -8.26 -10.61 1.10
CA GLU A 460 -7.29 -9.72 1.76
C GLU A 460 -6.10 -9.40 0.82
N SER A 461 -5.93 -10.14 -0.27
CA SER A 461 -4.94 -9.85 -1.31
C SER A 461 -5.45 -8.76 -2.26
N ARG A 462 -4.87 -7.56 -2.12
CA ARG A 462 -5.11 -6.40 -2.99
C ARG A 462 -4.93 -6.73 -4.48
N LYS A 463 -4.02 -7.64 -4.83
CA LYS A 463 -3.81 -8.05 -6.24
C LYS A 463 -4.99 -8.88 -6.75
N THR A 464 -5.51 -9.80 -5.94
CA THR A 464 -6.69 -10.61 -6.26
C THR A 464 -7.94 -9.73 -6.39
N GLU A 465 -8.09 -8.77 -5.47
CA GLU A 465 -9.14 -7.76 -5.49
C GLU A 465 -9.07 -6.91 -6.78
N GLU A 466 -7.91 -6.34 -7.11
CA GLU A 466 -7.72 -5.53 -8.33
C GLU A 466 -7.98 -6.32 -9.63
N MET A 467 -7.59 -7.59 -9.68
CA MET A 467 -7.93 -8.47 -10.80
C MET A 467 -9.44 -8.70 -10.91
N ALA A 468 -10.13 -8.85 -9.78
CA ALA A 468 -11.58 -9.01 -9.73
C ALA A 468 -12.31 -7.74 -10.18
N VAL A 469 -11.83 -6.56 -9.77
CA VAL A 469 -12.31 -5.26 -10.26
C VAL A 469 -12.15 -5.16 -11.77
N ARG A 470 -10.96 -5.48 -12.31
CA ARG A 470 -10.72 -5.50 -13.77
C ARG A 470 -11.62 -6.50 -14.48
N ARG A 471 -11.89 -7.66 -13.86
CA ARG A 471 -12.75 -8.69 -14.43
C ARG A 471 -14.21 -8.23 -14.50
N ILE A 472 -14.75 -7.55 -13.48
CA ILE A 472 -16.07 -6.92 -13.58
C ILE A 472 -16.08 -5.80 -14.61
N LEU A 473 -15.04 -4.96 -14.69
CA LEU A 473 -14.94 -3.91 -15.71
C LEU A 473 -15.01 -4.49 -17.15
N LEU A 474 -14.48 -5.68 -17.36
CA LEU A 474 -14.53 -6.38 -18.65
C LEU A 474 -15.84 -7.15 -18.88
N MET A 475 -16.39 -7.79 -17.85
CA MET A 475 -17.58 -8.65 -17.93
C MET A 475 -18.90 -7.87 -17.83
N GLY A 476 -18.88 -6.69 -17.24
CA GLY A 476 -20.08 -5.93 -16.88
C GLY A 476 -20.75 -6.46 -15.61
N VAL A 477 -21.77 -5.71 -15.16
CA VAL A 477 -22.61 -6.06 -14.01
C VAL A 477 -23.36 -7.38 -14.31
N PRO A 478 -23.43 -8.33 -13.36
CA PRO A 478 -24.19 -9.56 -13.56
C PRO A 478 -25.64 -9.27 -13.94
N PRO A 479 -26.25 -9.97 -14.92
CA PRO A 479 -27.61 -9.67 -15.36
C PRO A 479 -28.70 -10.01 -14.32
N ARG A 480 -28.37 -10.81 -13.30
CA ARG A 480 -29.31 -11.22 -12.25
C ARG A 480 -29.23 -10.25 -11.05
N PRO A 481 -30.34 -9.65 -10.59
CA PRO A 481 -30.34 -8.66 -9.52
C PRO A 481 -29.62 -9.09 -8.23
N ASP A 482 -29.89 -10.29 -7.70
CA ASP A 482 -29.20 -10.77 -6.48
C ASP A 482 -27.68 -10.87 -6.64
N ALA A 483 -27.23 -11.33 -7.83
CA ALA A 483 -25.81 -11.45 -8.12
C ALA A 483 -25.17 -10.06 -8.27
N ALA A 484 -25.85 -9.16 -8.96
CA ALA A 484 -25.43 -7.77 -9.10
C ALA A 484 -25.35 -7.07 -7.74
N PHE A 485 -26.33 -7.29 -6.86
CA PHE A 485 -26.35 -6.76 -5.50
C PHE A 485 -25.15 -7.22 -4.68
N ALA A 486 -24.86 -8.52 -4.65
CA ALA A 486 -23.70 -8.99 -3.89
C ALA A 486 -22.35 -8.61 -4.50
N VAL A 487 -22.24 -8.53 -5.83
CA VAL A 487 -21.06 -7.93 -6.48
C VAL A 487 -20.94 -6.44 -6.10
N GLY A 488 -22.05 -5.71 -6.02
CA GLY A 488 -22.10 -4.32 -5.57
C GLY A 488 -21.59 -4.14 -4.14
N ARG A 489 -22.03 -5.01 -3.21
CA ARG A 489 -21.52 -5.05 -1.84
C ARG A 489 -20.01 -5.27 -1.81
N ALA A 490 -19.53 -6.32 -2.46
CA ALA A 490 -18.10 -6.66 -2.49
C ALA A 490 -17.24 -5.57 -3.16
N MET A 491 -17.74 -4.97 -4.24
CA MET A 491 -17.07 -3.87 -4.93
C MET A 491 -16.95 -2.62 -4.06
N PHE A 492 -17.96 -2.34 -3.24
CA PHE A 492 -17.93 -1.20 -2.32
C PHE A 492 -16.93 -1.41 -1.17
N VAL A 493 -16.80 -2.65 -0.69
CA VAL A 493 -15.73 -3.03 0.26
C VAL A 493 -14.35 -2.80 -0.35
N ALA A 494 -14.11 -3.30 -1.57
CA ALA A 494 -12.86 -3.07 -2.29
C ALA A 494 -12.55 -1.57 -2.46
N LEU A 495 -13.58 -0.75 -2.70
CA LEU A 495 -13.42 0.70 -2.77
C LEU A 495 -12.93 1.30 -1.43
N GLN A 496 -13.44 0.83 -0.28
CA GLN A 496 -12.94 1.28 1.03
C GLN A 496 -11.49 0.90 1.29
N TYR A 497 -11.02 -0.22 0.72
CA TYR A 497 -9.65 -0.69 0.85
C TYR A 497 -8.70 -0.11 -0.21
N GLY A 498 -9.16 0.90 -0.96
CA GLY A 498 -8.31 1.70 -1.85
C GLY A 498 -8.23 1.19 -3.29
N ALA A 499 -9.15 0.32 -3.72
CA ALA A 499 -9.33 -0.03 -5.14
C ALA A 499 -10.04 1.10 -5.89
N SER A 500 -9.32 2.19 -6.20
CA SER A 500 -9.87 3.38 -6.86
C SER A 500 -10.58 3.11 -8.19
N LYS A 501 -10.23 2.03 -8.91
CA LYS A 501 -10.93 1.59 -10.12
C LYS A 501 -12.36 1.12 -9.87
N ALA A 502 -12.70 0.68 -8.67
CA ALA A 502 -14.08 0.33 -8.31
C ALA A 502 -15.01 1.53 -8.45
N ALA A 503 -14.51 2.75 -8.20
CA ALA A 503 -15.25 3.98 -8.40
C ALA A 503 -15.66 4.20 -9.87
N ILE A 504 -14.92 3.65 -10.84
CA ILE A 504 -15.28 3.74 -12.27
C ILE A 504 -16.58 2.99 -12.57
N LEU A 505 -16.88 1.89 -11.87
CA LEU A 505 -18.13 1.13 -12.10
C LEU A 505 -19.34 1.85 -11.51
N PHE A 506 -19.18 2.47 -10.35
CA PHE A 506 -20.23 3.28 -9.74
C PHE A 506 -20.38 4.67 -10.39
N GLY A 507 -19.30 5.21 -10.98
CA GLY A 507 -19.24 6.52 -11.61
C GLY A 507 -19.42 6.52 -13.14
N GLY A 508 -19.19 5.40 -13.82
CA GLY A 508 -18.95 5.33 -15.27
C GLY A 508 -20.16 5.48 -16.19
N ALA A 509 -19.88 5.92 -17.43
CA ALA A 509 -20.82 6.22 -18.51
C ALA A 509 -21.58 5.00 -19.09
N HIS A 510 -21.22 3.76 -18.72
CA HIS A 510 -21.98 2.56 -19.13
C HIS A 510 -23.36 2.46 -18.45
N ILE A 511 -23.57 3.22 -17.37
CA ILE A 511 -24.85 3.34 -16.66
C ILE A 511 -25.52 4.70 -16.91
N ALA A 512 -25.15 5.39 -18.00
CA ALA A 512 -25.70 6.68 -18.41
C ALA A 512 -26.83 6.57 -19.44
N SER A 513 -27.41 5.36 -19.61
CA SER A 513 -28.68 5.25 -20.34
C SER A 513 -29.78 5.88 -19.47
N SER A 514 -30.79 6.50 -20.11
CA SER A 514 -31.88 7.19 -19.40
C SER A 514 -32.74 6.27 -18.52
N THR A 515 -32.51 4.95 -18.53
CA THR A 515 -33.18 3.96 -17.68
C THR A 515 -32.18 2.87 -17.29
N ALA A 516 -31.62 2.94 -16.07
CA ALA A 516 -30.73 1.91 -15.55
C ALA A 516 -31.49 0.57 -15.43
N SER A 517 -30.87 -0.52 -15.87
CA SER A 517 -31.44 -1.86 -15.75
C SER A 517 -31.63 -2.25 -14.28
N LEU A 518 -32.55 -3.19 -14.00
CA LEU A 518 -32.76 -3.70 -12.64
C LEU A 518 -31.48 -4.28 -12.02
N ALA A 519 -30.58 -4.84 -12.84
CA ALA A 519 -29.30 -5.35 -12.38
C ALA A 519 -28.33 -4.22 -11.97
N GLU A 520 -28.26 -3.14 -12.75
CA GLU A 520 -27.44 -1.97 -12.40
C GLU A 520 -27.98 -1.27 -11.15
N GLN A 521 -29.30 -1.15 -11.03
CA GLN A 521 -29.97 -0.65 -9.83
C GLN A 521 -29.68 -1.55 -8.62
N ALA A 522 -29.72 -2.87 -8.78
CA ALA A 522 -29.35 -3.82 -7.73
C ALA A 522 -27.87 -3.70 -7.32
N PHE A 523 -26.96 -3.49 -8.27
CA PHE A 523 -25.54 -3.29 -7.99
C PHE A 523 -25.27 -2.03 -7.13
N VAL A 524 -25.90 -0.90 -7.46
CA VAL A 524 -25.80 0.32 -6.64
C VAL A 524 -26.47 0.13 -5.28
N ALA A 525 -27.65 -0.52 -5.24
CA ALA A 525 -28.31 -0.86 -3.99
C ALA A 525 -27.44 -1.73 -3.08
N GLY A 526 -26.66 -2.66 -3.66
CA GLY A 526 -25.68 -3.47 -2.93
C GLY A 526 -24.56 -2.63 -2.31
N GLY A 527 -23.97 -1.70 -3.08
CA GLY A 527 -22.95 -0.79 -2.53
C GLY A 527 -23.48 0.09 -1.41
N LEU A 528 -24.70 0.63 -1.57
CA LEU A 528 -25.36 1.41 -0.52
C LEU A 528 -25.65 0.56 0.72
N PHE A 529 -26.17 -0.65 0.55
CA PHE A 529 -26.44 -1.55 1.66
C PHE A 529 -25.16 -1.84 2.45
N GLU A 530 -24.04 -2.14 1.78
CA GLU A 530 -22.77 -2.37 2.45
C GLU A 530 -22.24 -1.14 3.19
N ALA A 531 -22.55 0.07 2.71
CA ALA A 531 -22.15 1.31 3.36
C ALA A 531 -22.83 1.51 4.73
N PHE A 532 -24.11 1.14 4.83
CA PHE A 532 -24.92 1.36 6.04
C PHE A 532 -24.99 0.12 6.94
N PHE A 533 -24.85 -1.08 6.38
CA PHE A 533 -25.03 -2.35 7.08
C PHE A 533 -23.76 -3.18 7.07
N GLU A 534 -23.54 -3.94 8.13
CA GLU A 534 -22.47 -4.93 8.23
C GLU A 534 -22.74 -6.14 7.33
N SER A 535 -21.72 -7.01 7.20
CA SER A 535 -21.82 -8.24 6.42
C SER A 535 -23.04 -9.08 6.81
N ILE A 536 -23.36 -9.09 8.11
CA ILE A 536 -24.48 -9.82 8.75
C ILE A 536 -25.84 -9.10 8.70
N GLY A 537 -25.94 -7.94 8.02
CA GLY A 537 -27.19 -7.18 7.87
C GLY A 537 -27.57 -6.29 9.06
N GLN A 538 -26.69 -6.11 10.05
CA GLN A 538 -26.91 -5.17 11.16
C GLN A 538 -26.50 -3.75 10.76
N LEU A 539 -27.21 -2.73 11.25
CA LEU A 539 -26.83 -1.34 11.02
C LEU A 539 -25.46 -1.06 11.66
N ARG A 540 -24.52 -0.51 10.89
CA ARG A 540 -23.18 -0.16 11.39
C ARG A 540 -23.27 0.92 12.47
N GLU A 541 -22.31 0.92 13.39
CA GLU A 541 -22.12 2.06 14.31
C GLU A 541 -21.52 3.27 13.61
N SER A 542 -20.76 3.05 12.53
CA SER A 542 -20.18 4.08 11.68
C SER A 542 -20.33 3.72 10.21
N VAL A 543 -20.90 4.63 9.42
CA VAL A 543 -21.08 4.45 7.98
C VAL A 543 -19.73 4.45 7.26
N LEU A 544 -19.58 3.58 6.25
CA LEU A 544 -18.44 3.60 5.34
C LEU A 544 -18.60 4.77 4.35
N ARG A 545 -17.72 5.79 4.46
CA ARG A 545 -17.93 7.09 3.79
C ARG A 545 -17.21 7.23 2.46
N GLU A 546 -16.14 6.47 2.20
CA GLU A 546 -15.37 6.61 0.96
C GLU A 546 -16.24 6.14 -0.22
N GLY A 547 -16.42 6.98 -1.25
CA GLY A 547 -17.30 6.65 -2.38
C GLY A 547 -18.81 6.67 -2.13
N LEU A 548 -19.28 6.77 -0.87
CA LEU A 548 -20.71 6.87 -0.56
C LEU A 548 -21.40 8.10 -1.19
N PRO A 549 -20.81 9.31 -1.17
CA PRO A 549 -21.42 10.49 -1.80
C PRO A 549 -21.77 10.27 -3.28
N MET A 550 -20.94 9.52 -4.00
CA MET A 550 -21.18 9.18 -5.41
C MET A 550 -22.39 8.25 -5.57
N LEU A 551 -22.58 7.27 -4.67
CA LEU A 551 -23.76 6.40 -4.70
C LEU A 551 -25.03 7.16 -4.35
N LEU A 552 -24.96 8.05 -3.36
CA LEU A 552 -26.07 8.90 -2.94
C LEU A 552 -26.50 9.88 -4.03
N ASP A 553 -25.54 10.53 -4.70
CA ASP A 553 -25.80 11.36 -5.87
C ASP A 553 -26.48 10.54 -6.98
N ARG A 554 -25.99 9.31 -7.22
CA ARG A 554 -26.55 8.45 -8.26
C ARG A 554 -28.01 8.09 -8.03
N VAL A 555 -28.36 7.62 -6.82
CA VAL A 555 -29.76 7.25 -6.52
C VAL A 555 -30.71 8.46 -6.37
N SER A 556 -30.17 9.67 -6.41
CA SER A 556 -30.95 10.91 -6.47
C SER A 556 -31.29 11.32 -7.91
N GLN A 557 -30.72 10.66 -8.92
CA GLN A 557 -31.00 10.92 -10.34
C GLN A 557 -32.22 10.12 -10.82
N PRO A 558 -32.97 10.61 -11.82
CA PRO A 558 -34.05 9.85 -12.45
C PRO A 558 -33.56 8.51 -13.03
N GLY A 559 -34.38 7.46 -12.96
CA GLY A 559 -34.06 6.13 -13.47
C GLY A 559 -33.40 5.18 -12.46
N TRP A 560 -33.28 5.60 -11.20
CA TRP A 560 -32.71 4.83 -10.07
C TRP A 560 -33.72 4.56 -8.95
N GLU A 561 -35.01 4.67 -9.25
CA GLU A 561 -36.09 4.62 -8.27
C GLU A 561 -36.10 3.31 -7.47
N SER A 562 -35.82 2.18 -8.13
CA SER A 562 -35.84 0.85 -7.48
C SER A 562 -34.71 0.71 -6.45
N ALA A 563 -33.51 1.22 -6.78
CA ALA A 563 -32.37 1.24 -5.85
C ALA A 563 -32.63 2.17 -4.66
N CYS A 564 -33.22 3.33 -4.93
CA CYS A 564 -33.58 4.32 -3.91
C CYS A 564 -34.66 3.78 -2.95
N GLN A 565 -35.74 3.20 -3.49
CA GLN A 565 -36.80 2.58 -2.70
C GLN A 565 -36.28 1.42 -1.86
N PHE A 566 -35.41 0.57 -2.42
CA PHE A 566 -34.82 -0.54 -1.69
C PHE A 566 -34.04 -0.04 -0.47
N ILE A 567 -33.09 0.87 -0.64
CA ILE A 567 -32.26 1.32 0.49
C ILE A 567 -33.09 2.10 1.52
N ASN A 568 -34.09 2.86 1.07
CA ASN A 568 -35.01 3.57 1.96
C ASN A 568 -35.79 2.60 2.84
N ALA A 569 -36.34 1.52 2.26
CA ALA A 569 -37.04 0.49 3.01
C ALA A 569 -36.16 -0.18 4.07
N GLN A 570 -34.87 -0.41 3.78
CA GLN A 570 -33.92 -0.97 4.74
C GLN A 570 -33.57 0.01 5.87
N LEU A 571 -33.46 1.32 5.56
CA LEU A 571 -33.12 2.35 6.53
C LEU A 571 -34.32 2.87 7.33
N ALA A 572 -35.56 2.66 6.84
CA ALA A 572 -36.77 3.17 7.45
C ALA A 572 -36.91 2.84 8.97
N PRO A 573 -36.60 1.62 9.44
CA PRO A 573 -36.63 1.30 10.88
C PRO A 573 -35.65 2.12 11.72
N PHE A 574 -34.61 2.69 11.09
CA PHE A 574 -33.53 3.42 11.73
C PHE A 574 -33.56 4.92 11.43
N THR A 575 -34.64 5.45 10.85
CA THR A 575 -34.74 6.86 10.42
C THR A 575 -34.37 7.85 11.55
N ALA A 576 -34.70 7.53 12.81
CA ALA A 576 -34.32 8.33 13.98
C ALA A 576 -32.79 8.52 14.13
N ARG A 577 -31.97 7.65 13.55
CA ARG A 577 -30.51 7.72 13.59
C ARG A 577 -29.89 8.51 12.42
N PHE A 578 -30.66 9.02 11.46
CA PHE A 578 -30.14 9.74 10.29
C PHE A 578 -30.78 11.12 10.10
N PHE A 579 -29.99 12.16 9.84
CA PHE A 579 -30.55 13.46 9.44
C PHE A 579 -31.35 13.33 8.14
N TRP A 580 -30.84 12.56 7.20
CA TRP A 580 -31.48 12.30 5.91
C TRP A 580 -31.23 10.86 5.47
N ILE A 581 -32.21 10.27 4.78
CA ILE A 581 -32.09 8.99 4.09
C ILE A 581 -32.44 9.15 2.61
N PRO A 582 -31.85 8.36 1.70
CA PRO A 582 -32.10 8.47 0.27
C PRO A 582 -33.59 8.43 -0.10
N GLY A 583 -34.01 9.28 -1.04
CA GLY A 583 -35.40 9.34 -1.51
C GLY A 583 -36.36 10.16 -0.63
N THR A 584 -35.87 10.73 0.49
CA THR A 584 -36.64 11.70 1.28
C THR A 584 -36.22 13.13 0.96
N GLU A 585 -37.09 14.10 1.23
CA GLU A 585 -36.79 15.51 1.05
C GLU A 585 -35.66 15.95 1.99
N GLN A 586 -34.60 16.53 1.44
CA GLN A 586 -33.47 17.05 2.20
C GLN A 586 -33.83 18.38 2.86
N GLN A 587 -33.79 18.41 4.20
CA GLN A 587 -33.90 19.65 4.96
C GLN A 587 -32.52 20.28 5.17
N VAL A 588 -32.50 21.52 5.63
CA VAL A 588 -31.26 22.28 5.87
C VAL A 588 -30.76 22.02 7.30
N LEU A 589 -29.47 21.70 7.43
CA LEU A 589 -28.75 21.71 8.71
C LEU A 589 -28.27 23.14 8.99
N HIS A 590 -28.90 23.77 9.98
CA HIS A 590 -28.56 25.12 10.41
C HIS A 590 -27.50 25.07 11.51
N VAL A 591 -26.33 25.63 11.24
CA VAL A 591 -25.22 25.70 12.19
C VAL A 591 -25.10 27.14 12.66
N ARG A 592 -25.40 27.40 13.92
CA ARG A 592 -25.30 28.73 14.53
C ARG A 592 -24.03 28.81 15.34
N ILE A 593 -23.20 29.80 15.04
CA ILE A 593 -21.98 30.07 15.81
C ILE A 593 -22.25 31.32 16.65
N GLY A 594 -22.26 31.17 17.97
CA GLY A 594 -22.27 32.31 18.89
C GLY A 594 -20.83 32.77 19.12
N CYS A 595 -20.56 34.07 19.00
CA CYS A 595 -19.24 34.62 19.27
C CYS A 595 -19.28 36.02 19.88
N ASP A 596 -18.22 36.35 20.62
CA ASP A 596 -17.99 37.65 21.24
C ASP A 596 -16.79 38.35 20.57
N PRO A 597 -16.82 39.68 20.37
CA PRO A 597 -15.69 40.41 19.83
C PRO A 597 -14.52 40.48 20.83
N GLU A 598 -13.30 40.20 20.35
CA GLU A 598 -12.04 40.39 21.08
C GLU A 598 -10.97 40.95 20.13
N GLY A 599 -10.77 42.28 20.19
CA GLY A 599 -9.85 42.97 19.28
C GLY A 599 -10.33 42.88 17.83
N GLU A 600 -9.47 42.34 16.95
CA GLU A 600 -9.77 42.11 15.52
C GLU A 600 -10.36 40.71 15.25
N SER A 601 -10.53 39.88 16.30
CA SER A 601 -11.03 38.51 16.20
C SER A 601 -12.37 38.35 16.93
N MET A 602 -13.09 37.27 16.62
CA MET A 602 -14.32 36.87 17.32
C MET A 602 -14.07 35.54 18.03
N ILE A 603 -14.19 35.52 19.35
CA ILE A 603 -14.06 34.29 20.15
C ILE A 603 -15.36 33.50 20.04
N VAL A 604 -15.26 32.25 19.63
CA VAL A 604 -16.40 31.33 19.57
C VAL A 604 -16.84 30.93 20.98
N ARG A 605 -18.11 31.12 21.30
CA ARG A 605 -18.75 30.78 22.59
C ARG A 605 -19.70 29.60 22.52
N SER A 606 -20.32 29.40 21.37
CA SER A 606 -21.18 28.25 21.10
C SER A 606 -21.13 27.87 19.64
N VAL A 607 -21.32 26.59 19.36
CA VAL A 607 -21.50 26.09 18.00
C VAL A 607 -22.60 25.06 18.06
N THR A 608 -23.78 25.42 17.58
CA THR A 608 -24.97 24.59 17.70
C THR A 608 -25.45 24.16 16.32
N ALA A 609 -25.64 22.86 16.10
CA ALA A 609 -26.22 22.31 14.89
C ALA A 609 -27.69 21.96 15.12
N ALA A 610 -28.58 22.53 14.31
CA ALA A 610 -30.02 22.36 14.38
C ALA A 610 -30.55 21.77 13.08
N TYR A 611 -31.36 20.71 13.19
CA TYR A 611 -32.03 20.06 12.06
C TYR A 611 -33.53 19.90 12.37
N PRO A 612 -34.45 20.22 11.44
CA PRO A 612 -35.88 20.15 11.70
C PRO A 612 -36.34 18.81 12.27
N GLY A 613 -37.14 18.85 13.33
CA GLY A 613 -37.65 17.65 14.00
C GLY A 613 -36.66 16.93 14.91
N ARG A 614 -35.47 17.51 15.15
CA ARG A 614 -34.45 16.98 16.07
C ARG A 614 -34.06 18.00 17.13
N ALA A 615 -33.52 17.51 18.24
CA ALA A 615 -32.92 18.35 19.26
C ALA A 615 -31.64 19.00 18.73
N ASP A 616 -31.40 20.25 19.13
CA ASP A 616 -30.19 20.99 18.81
C ASP A 616 -28.96 20.31 19.44
N ILE A 617 -27.87 20.20 18.66
CA ILE A 617 -26.64 19.52 19.07
C ILE A 617 -25.55 20.57 19.31
N GLU A 618 -25.08 20.66 20.56
CA GLU A 618 -23.93 21.51 20.90
C GLU A 618 -22.62 20.82 20.51
N LEU A 619 -21.91 21.42 19.56
CA LEU A 619 -20.66 20.93 18.98
C LEU A 619 -19.43 21.47 19.68
N LEU A 620 -19.50 22.64 20.32
CA LEU A 620 -18.37 23.18 21.07
C LEU A 620 -18.21 22.41 22.39
N ARG A 621 -17.04 21.79 22.62
CA ARG A 621 -16.76 20.98 23.81
C ARG A 621 -15.44 21.39 24.46
N PRO A 622 -15.33 21.31 25.79
CA PRO A 622 -14.06 21.45 26.48
C PRO A 622 -13.15 20.27 26.12
N LYS A 623 -11.85 20.53 25.95
CA LYS A 623 -10.80 19.52 25.76
C LYS A 623 -10.64 18.74 27.06
N GLN A 624 -10.65 17.42 26.96
CA GLN A 624 -10.38 16.51 28.08
C GLN A 624 -8.91 16.05 28.08
N SER A 625 -8.16 16.26 27.00
CA SER A 625 -6.74 15.93 26.87
C SER A 625 -6.08 16.81 25.82
N GLU A 626 -4.78 17.10 25.96
CA GLU A 626 -3.98 17.80 24.94
C GLU A 626 -3.89 17.04 23.61
N LEU A 627 -4.13 15.72 23.63
CA LEU A 627 -4.16 14.86 22.44
C LEU A 627 -5.47 14.96 21.66
N GLN A 628 -6.52 15.61 22.21
CA GLN A 628 -7.74 15.92 21.46
C GLN A 628 -7.47 17.12 20.55
N SER A 629 -6.73 16.87 19.48
CA SER A 629 -6.56 17.82 18.39
C SER A 629 -7.90 17.93 17.65
N SER A 630 -8.42 19.15 17.56
CA SER A 630 -9.53 19.40 16.65
C SER A 630 -9.02 19.34 15.21
N TYR A 631 -9.83 18.81 14.29
CA TYR A 631 -9.57 18.88 12.85
C TYR A 631 -9.44 20.32 12.34
N LEU A 632 -9.93 21.28 13.13
CA LEU A 632 -9.82 22.71 12.91
C LEU A 632 -8.68 23.27 13.77
N ALA A 633 -7.88 24.18 13.21
CA ALA A 633 -6.85 24.87 13.97
C ALA A 633 -7.46 25.70 15.11
N SER A 634 -6.63 26.42 15.89
CA SER A 634 -7.12 27.43 16.84
C SER A 634 -8.02 28.48 16.20
N THR A 635 -7.97 28.61 14.86
CA THR A 635 -8.90 29.40 14.05
C THR A 635 -9.91 28.50 13.31
N VAL A 636 -11.18 28.94 13.29
CA VAL A 636 -12.26 28.21 12.62
C VAL A 636 -12.39 28.66 11.17
N ASN A 637 -12.01 27.79 10.24
CA ASN A 637 -12.31 27.97 8.82
C ASN A 637 -13.72 27.47 8.53
N LEU A 638 -14.63 28.37 8.14
CA LEU A 638 -16.03 28.05 7.84
C LEU A 638 -16.20 27.06 6.68
N ALA A 639 -15.34 27.11 5.67
CA ALA A 639 -15.40 26.17 4.56
C ALA A 639 -14.99 24.76 5.01
N THR A 640 -13.95 24.66 5.83
CA THR A 640 -13.52 23.38 6.41
C THR A 640 -14.58 22.81 7.38
N LEU A 641 -15.18 23.66 8.21
CA LEU A 641 -16.28 23.25 9.09
C LEU A 641 -17.50 22.77 8.29
N ARG A 642 -17.89 23.50 7.24
CA ARG A 642 -19.01 23.09 6.35
C ARG A 642 -18.74 21.73 5.73
N ALA A 643 -17.56 21.53 5.15
CA ALA A 643 -17.17 20.28 4.51
C ALA A 643 -17.15 19.11 5.51
N ALA A 644 -16.69 19.34 6.74
CA ALA A 644 -16.71 18.33 7.79
C ALA A 644 -18.15 17.93 8.17
N LEU A 645 -19.03 18.91 8.41
CA LEU A 645 -20.43 18.67 8.78
C LEU A 645 -21.22 18.01 7.66
N SER A 646 -21.03 18.45 6.42
CA SER A 646 -21.60 17.85 5.21
C SER A 646 -21.21 16.37 5.12
N ARG A 647 -19.92 16.07 5.18
CA ARG A 647 -19.39 14.69 5.15
C ARG A 647 -19.95 13.80 6.27
N LEU A 648 -20.06 14.34 7.48
CA LEU A 648 -20.47 13.58 8.68
C LEU A 648 -21.98 13.34 8.75
N SER A 649 -22.78 14.31 8.30
CA SER A 649 -24.25 14.24 8.28
C SER A 649 -24.82 13.58 7.03
N LEU A 650 -24.00 13.32 6.01
CA LEU A 650 -24.39 12.88 4.65
C LEU A 650 -25.31 13.86 3.91
N LEU A 651 -25.37 15.12 4.37
CA LEU A 651 -26.06 16.20 3.67
C LEU A 651 -25.10 16.87 2.68
N PRO A 652 -25.56 17.26 1.49
CA PRO A 652 -24.70 17.99 0.56
C PRO A 652 -24.37 19.39 1.10
N ASP A 653 -23.27 19.98 0.62
CA ASP A 653 -22.74 21.25 1.11
C ASP A 653 -23.78 22.39 1.06
N GLU A 654 -24.66 22.42 0.05
CA GLU A 654 -25.70 23.47 -0.07
C GLU A 654 -26.78 23.36 1.02
N ARG A 655 -26.89 22.19 1.67
CA ARG A 655 -27.82 21.94 2.77
C ARG A 655 -27.19 22.18 4.14
N VAL A 656 -25.93 22.60 4.21
CA VAL A 656 -25.26 22.98 5.45
C VAL A 656 -25.08 24.50 5.51
N GLN A 657 -25.99 25.18 6.21
CA GLN A 657 -25.98 26.63 6.35
C GLN A 657 -25.33 27.04 7.66
N ILE A 658 -24.21 27.77 7.59
CA ILE A 658 -23.53 28.31 8.76
C ILE A 658 -23.89 29.78 8.92
N GLN A 659 -24.44 30.15 10.08
CA GLN A 659 -24.85 31.50 10.45
C GLN A 659 -23.91 32.05 11.52
N LEU A 660 -23.39 33.26 11.26
CA LEU A 660 -22.61 34.06 12.21
C LEU A 660 -23.49 35.14 12.86
N PRO A 661 -23.10 35.68 14.03
CA PRO A 661 -23.79 36.81 14.62
C PRO A 661 -23.43 38.09 13.85
N GLY A 662 -24.45 38.77 13.32
CA GLY A 662 -24.31 40.08 12.68
C GLY A 662 -23.95 40.03 11.19
N ASP A 663 -24.39 41.07 10.48
CA ASP A 663 -24.18 41.23 9.04
C ASP A 663 -22.81 41.89 8.78
N THR A 664 -21.74 41.09 8.85
CA THR A 664 -20.38 41.58 8.67
C THR A 664 -19.97 41.51 7.19
N GLN A 665 -19.65 42.66 6.60
CA GLN A 665 -19.23 42.77 5.19
C GLN A 665 -17.90 42.06 4.86
N SER A 666 -17.15 41.65 5.89
CA SER A 666 -15.91 40.88 5.80
C SER A 666 -15.95 39.73 6.81
N PRO A 667 -15.57 38.49 6.43
CA PRO A 667 -15.64 37.35 7.33
C PRO A 667 -14.64 37.54 8.50
N PRO A 668 -15.11 37.61 9.75
CA PRO A 668 -14.22 37.80 10.90
C PRO A 668 -13.32 36.59 11.13
N ILE A 669 -12.13 36.80 11.71
CA ILE A 669 -11.28 35.71 12.16
C ILE A 669 -11.93 35.08 13.40
N LEU A 670 -12.43 33.86 13.25
CA LEU A 670 -13.05 33.10 14.32
C LEU A 670 -11.98 32.32 15.09
N VAL A 671 -11.90 32.54 16.39
CA VAL A 671 -10.90 31.89 17.26
C VAL A 671 -11.62 31.01 18.28
N LEU A 672 -11.15 29.78 18.45
CA LEU A 672 -11.65 28.88 19.49
C LEU A 672 -11.03 29.23 20.84
N PRO A 673 -11.78 29.09 21.96
CA PRO A 673 -11.19 29.13 23.28
C PRO A 673 -10.06 28.09 23.41
N PRO A 674 -8.96 28.40 24.12
CA PRO A 674 -7.75 27.56 24.13
C PRO A 674 -7.99 26.15 24.66
N ASP A 675 -8.97 26.00 25.55
CA ASP A 675 -9.43 24.78 26.19
C ASP A 675 -10.64 24.13 25.50
N HIS A 676 -11.06 24.61 24.33
CA HIS A 676 -12.23 24.10 23.61
C HIS A 676 -11.90 23.60 22.20
N PHE A 677 -12.77 22.75 21.67
CA PHE A 677 -12.72 22.28 20.30
C PHE A 677 -14.13 22.05 19.74
N ILE A 678 -14.27 22.05 18.41
CA ILE A 678 -15.54 21.72 17.75
C ILE A 678 -15.55 20.21 17.49
N ASN A 679 -16.41 19.49 18.20
CA ASN A 679 -16.62 18.06 18.00
C ASN A 679 -17.68 17.81 16.92
N THR A 680 -17.25 17.79 15.66
CA THR A 680 -18.14 17.50 14.53
C THR A 680 -18.62 16.05 14.49
N GLU A 681 -17.95 15.11 15.17
CA GLU A 681 -18.39 13.70 15.19
C GLU A 681 -19.76 13.52 15.88
N LEU A 682 -20.25 14.51 16.63
CA LEU A 682 -21.60 14.49 17.19
C LEU A 682 -22.72 14.56 16.14
N VAL A 683 -22.39 14.98 14.91
CA VAL A 683 -23.31 14.91 13.76
C VAL A 683 -23.02 13.74 12.83
N SER A 684 -22.10 12.84 13.23
CA SER A 684 -21.82 11.62 12.49
C SER A 684 -23.04 10.71 12.49
N VAL A 685 -23.53 10.36 11.31
CA VAL A 685 -24.55 9.32 11.17
C VAL A 685 -23.92 7.91 11.05
N PRO A 686 -24.57 6.88 11.62
CA PRO A 686 -25.85 6.93 12.32
C PRO A 686 -25.66 7.52 13.72
N LEU A 687 -26.56 8.39 14.14
CA LEU A 687 -26.51 9.00 15.46
C LEU A 687 -26.56 7.91 16.56
N PRO A 688 -25.98 8.19 17.73
CA PRO A 688 -26.12 7.33 18.91
C PRO A 688 -27.60 7.04 19.18
N ALA A 689 -27.90 5.80 19.58
CA ALA A 689 -29.25 5.36 19.90
C ALA A 689 -29.82 6.03 21.17
#